data_AF-A0A8H7SK54-F1
#
_entry.id   AF-A0A8H7SK54-F1
#
_cell.length_a   1.000
_cell.length_b   1.000
_cell.length_c   1.000
_cell.angle_alpha   90.00
_cell.angle_beta   90.00
_cell.angle_gamma   90.00
#
_symmetry.space_group_name_H-M   'P 1'
#
loop_
_entity.id
_entity.type
_entity.pdbx_description
1 polymer ?
#
loop_
_entity_poly.entity_id
_entity_poly.type
_entity_poly.pdbx_seq_one_letter_code
_entity_poly.pdbx_strand_id
1 'polypeptide(L)'
;MRDSFFKLFGSVRLVQEVTRSNQSSNTTSSSSLNVDSESTLQDPSSTIETNPTKPIDDKIIEKQEEQPKPKQKHITVSSPTVLNNHNKPRNLLPATRKNTTKYTIRHYRTRQASISDRKQKEEQQLDGQKSKSQKLLCLWPLPTLTRYMILIALFISTLNFLDVLDLSCAAPSYVIHQLDFKNLILSPFLFDWTFPSLVLFGWNVLILGLFEESLAHMLGGTRRFIGLLSFMFFIVSSLRLLLGFIFSKSTGWAFPSLFFSNSMHECSQVVQSLSIDDKYILIYGQEESQKITVRKLTLQFIMCLVNYTTRNILWWSISGLLTGFLATIIFQTLLACEKREDSTKVKDLNEFITLEHYRRTPLWRLIWSAIKKGLIVVFLIFPVLMACNSYYTREFMVTSTELNTVSQDKYLFTMVFMTAPRRGDPAYLSRTIESYLENWPEYPTADSPYSRMQAIVYTHFTNHTQFELAQQHFSNTVKGRRYLKWIHNDGNEWNQRLHVSKALDFVTTNYQSTYYALMEDDFPVCGNKEWHEIENVIYKAQKNVPSHCGVFVGTGGSGLFLRPDLARLASQLLLQYVDTPPDIIIQKCLMGLLPECAHCSDSLVTSKTLLMYHIGYNTSTSDDRVYKKDEFQCGWRHPFNGDPRVITL
;
A
#
# COMPACT_ATOMS: atom_id res chain seq x y z
N MET A 1 12.61 -15.26 -20.89
CA MET A 1 11.46 -15.54 -19.99
C MET A 1 11.83 -16.47 -18.82
N ARG A 2 12.65 -17.52 -19.01
CA ARG A 2 13.10 -18.40 -17.90
C ARG A 2 13.97 -17.66 -16.86
N ASP A 3 14.84 -16.75 -17.30
CA ASP A 3 15.68 -15.95 -16.39
C ASP A 3 14.89 -14.88 -15.61
N SER A 4 13.75 -14.42 -16.12
CA SER A 4 12.84 -13.54 -15.38
C SER A 4 12.11 -14.27 -14.26
N PHE A 5 11.93 -15.59 -14.39
CA PHE A 5 11.27 -16.42 -13.37
C PHE A 5 12.21 -16.72 -12.20
N PHE A 6 13.51 -16.93 -12.46
CA PHE A 6 14.52 -17.10 -11.39
C PHE A 6 14.91 -15.78 -10.70
N LYS A 7 14.82 -14.64 -11.39
CA LYS A 7 15.01 -13.29 -10.79
C LYS A 7 13.97 -12.97 -9.70
N LEU A 8 12.81 -13.63 -9.69
CA LEU A 8 11.72 -13.42 -8.73
C LEU A 8 12.03 -13.95 -7.30
N PHE A 9 13.05 -14.80 -7.18
CA PHE A 9 13.45 -15.45 -5.92
C PHE A 9 14.72 -14.86 -5.28
N GLY A 10 15.46 -13.95 -5.95
CA GLY A 10 16.72 -13.39 -5.43
C GLY A 10 16.56 -12.40 -4.28
N SER A 11 15.64 -11.41 -4.40
CA SER A 11 15.35 -10.43 -3.35
C SER A 11 14.62 -11.00 -2.12
N VAL A 12 14.31 -12.31 -2.14
CA VAL A 12 13.75 -13.05 -0.99
C VAL A 12 14.78 -13.15 0.14
N ARG A 13 16.08 -13.11 -0.19
CA ARG A 13 17.15 -13.41 0.74
C ARG A 13 17.36 -12.35 1.83
N LEU A 14 17.17 -11.06 1.54
CA LEU A 14 17.44 -9.98 2.51
C LEU A 14 16.37 -9.91 3.62
N VAL A 15 15.08 -9.99 3.26
CA VAL A 15 13.99 -10.08 4.25
C VAL A 15 14.02 -11.43 4.98
N GLN A 16 14.39 -12.53 4.30
CA GLN A 16 14.59 -13.81 4.97
C GLN A 16 15.81 -13.85 5.88
N GLU A 17 16.92 -13.18 5.58
CA GLU A 17 18.09 -13.11 6.48
C GLU A 17 17.78 -12.27 7.74
N VAL A 18 17.01 -11.19 7.60
CA VAL A 18 16.48 -10.42 8.74
C VAL A 18 15.48 -11.24 9.57
N THR A 19 14.63 -12.07 8.93
CA THR A 19 13.61 -12.86 9.65
C THR A 19 14.16 -14.17 10.23
N ARG A 20 15.12 -14.82 9.56
CA ARG A 20 15.71 -16.12 9.97
C ARG A 20 16.71 -15.96 11.10
N SER A 21 17.39 -14.82 11.20
CA SER A 21 18.20 -14.46 12.38
C SER A 21 17.37 -14.27 13.66
N ASN A 22 16.04 -14.08 13.57
CA ASN A 22 15.15 -14.00 14.73
C ASN A 22 14.62 -15.36 15.22
N GLN A 23 14.77 -16.44 14.44
CA GLN A 23 14.28 -17.77 14.84
C GLN A 23 15.37 -18.67 15.45
N SER A 24 16.66 -18.33 15.31
CA SER A 24 17.76 -19.20 15.78
C SER A 24 18.30 -18.87 17.18
N SER A 25 17.75 -17.89 17.91
CA SER A 25 18.33 -17.44 19.19
C SER A 25 17.64 -17.95 20.46
N ASN A 26 16.56 -18.74 20.38
CA ASN A 26 15.92 -19.33 21.55
C ASN A 26 16.16 -20.84 21.64
N THR A 27 17.40 -21.24 21.90
CA THR A 27 17.71 -22.54 22.50
C THR A 27 19.00 -22.44 23.31
N THR A 28 18.96 -21.71 24.43
CA THR A 28 20.05 -21.70 25.40
C THR A 28 19.94 -22.94 26.28
N SER A 29 20.60 -24.03 25.87
CA SER A 29 20.95 -25.12 26.77
C SER A 29 22.11 -24.66 27.66
N SER A 30 21.85 -24.61 28.96
CA SER A 30 22.83 -24.40 30.01
C SER A 30 23.88 -25.52 30.01
N SER A 31 25.14 -25.19 29.73
CA SER A 31 26.28 -26.02 30.11
C SER A 31 27.39 -25.17 30.70
N SER A 32 27.76 -25.56 31.90
CA SER A 32 28.73 -25.01 32.83
C SER A 32 30.19 -25.04 32.35
N LEU A 33 30.93 -24.00 32.75
CA LEU A 33 32.32 -23.98 33.25
C LEU A 33 33.36 -24.88 32.58
N ASN A 34 34.42 -24.27 32.03
CA ASN A 34 35.75 -24.32 32.67
C ASN A 34 36.73 -23.27 32.14
N VAL A 35 37.64 -22.93 33.05
CA VAL A 35 38.63 -21.85 33.09
C VAL A 35 39.98 -22.33 32.51
N ASP A 36 40.91 -21.38 32.32
CA ASP A 36 42.36 -21.49 32.04
C ASP A 36 42.79 -21.51 30.56
N SER A 37 43.89 -20.88 30.13
CA SER A 37 44.85 -19.91 30.67
C SER A 37 45.79 -19.48 29.52
N GLU A 38 46.42 -18.31 29.69
CA GLU A 38 47.78 -17.92 29.21
C GLU A 38 48.20 -17.92 27.72
N SER A 39 48.58 -16.70 27.30
CA SER A 39 49.81 -16.27 26.60
C SER A 39 50.39 -17.08 25.44
N THR A 40 50.79 -16.40 24.35
CA THR A 40 52.19 -16.28 23.91
C THR A 40 52.29 -15.35 22.68
N LEU A 41 53.14 -14.32 22.80
CA LEU A 41 53.66 -13.48 21.71
C LEU A 41 54.42 -14.34 20.68
N GLN A 42 54.30 -14.01 19.39
CA GLN A 42 55.45 -14.04 18.47
C GLN A 42 55.19 -13.24 17.18
N ASP A 43 55.96 -12.16 17.02
CA ASP A 43 56.32 -11.57 15.72
C ASP A 43 57.13 -12.59 14.89
N PRO A 44 57.15 -12.42 13.55
CA PRO A 44 58.37 -11.83 13.00
C PRO A 44 58.15 -10.85 11.84
N SER A 45 58.92 -9.76 11.96
CA SER A 45 59.46 -8.91 10.91
C SER A 45 60.03 -9.68 9.73
N SER A 46 59.74 -9.25 8.50
CA SER A 46 60.66 -9.39 7.37
C SER A 46 60.59 -8.18 6.42
N THR A 47 61.64 -7.39 6.49
CA THR A 47 62.12 -6.35 5.59
C THR A 47 62.41 -6.92 4.20
N ILE A 48 61.95 -6.27 3.12
CA ILE A 48 62.60 -6.36 1.79
C ILE A 48 62.68 -4.96 1.19
N GLU A 49 63.92 -4.58 0.90
CA GLU A 49 64.40 -3.36 0.24
C GLU A 49 64.16 -3.36 -1.28
N THR A 50 63.74 -2.18 -1.76
CA THR A 50 64.14 -1.43 -2.97
C THR A 50 64.71 -2.15 -4.21
N ASN A 51 64.15 -1.88 -5.40
CA ASN A 51 64.72 -0.86 -6.32
C ASN A 51 63.91 -0.69 -7.63
N PRO A 52 64.12 0.42 -8.38
CA PRO A 52 63.17 1.02 -9.31
C PRO A 52 63.46 0.69 -10.78
N THR A 53 62.47 0.76 -11.67
CA THR A 53 62.76 0.93 -13.13
C THR A 53 61.63 1.60 -13.90
N LYS A 54 61.94 2.82 -14.34
CA LYS A 54 61.60 3.56 -15.59
C LYS A 54 60.15 3.84 -16.03
N PRO A 55 59.95 5.02 -16.66
CA PRO A 55 58.66 5.50 -17.14
C PRO A 55 58.33 4.93 -18.53
N ILE A 56 57.07 4.62 -18.76
CA ILE A 56 56.51 4.36 -20.09
C ILE A 56 55.71 5.59 -20.48
N ASP A 57 56.20 6.28 -21.51
CA ASP A 57 55.46 7.28 -22.29
C ASP A 57 54.30 6.58 -23.00
N ASP A 58 53.07 7.00 -22.70
CA ASP A 58 51.92 6.67 -23.56
C ASP A 58 51.21 7.94 -24.02
N LYS A 59 51.21 8.07 -25.35
CA LYS A 59 50.58 9.11 -26.16
C LYS A 59 49.06 9.09 -25.95
N ILE A 60 48.53 10.20 -25.49
CA ILE A 60 47.10 10.50 -25.50
C ILE A 60 46.67 10.74 -26.96
N ILE A 61 45.86 9.83 -27.50
CA ILE A 61 45.09 10.03 -28.72
C ILE A 61 43.76 10.67 -28.30
N GLU A 62 43.64 11.95 -28.61
CA GLU A 62 42.42 12.75 -28.49
C GLU A 62 41.39 12.25 -29.51
N LYS A 63 40.33 11.59 -29.02
CA LYS A 63 39.17 11.20 -29.83
C LYS A 63 38.04 12.14 -29.48
N GLN A 64 37.84 13.16 -30.33
CA GLN A 64 36.68 14.04 -30.30
C GLN A 64 35.41 13.22 -30.52
N GLU A 65 34.52 13.24 -29.53
CA GLU A 65 33.17 12.68 -29.63
C GLU A 65 32.21 13.80 -30.04
N GLU A 66 31.67 13.66 -31.25
CA GLU A 66 30.65 14.52 -31.85
C GLU A 66 29.34 14.47 -31.04
N GLN A 67 28.87 15.65 -30.61
CA GLN A 67 27.52 15.83 -30.07
C GLN A 67 26.45 15.69 -31.16
N PRO A 68 25.38 14.89 -30.96
CA PRO A 68 24.21 14.94 -31.84
C PRO A 68 23.26 16.07 -31.43
N LYS A 69 23.07 17.02 -32.36
CA LYS A 69 22.05 18.09 -32.31
C LYS A 69 20.62 17.53 -32.16
N PRO A 70 19.72 18.18 -31.40
CA PRO A 70 18.32 17.80 -31.34
C PRO A 70 17.55 18.27 -32.59
N LYS A 71 16.86 17.34 -33.26
CA LYS A 71 15.88 17.65 -34.31
C LYS A 71 14.60 18.21 -33.68
N GLN A 72 14.37 19.50 -33.85
CA GLN A 72 13.06 20.13 -33.64
C GLN A 72 12.05 19.56 -34.65
N LYS A 73 10.99 18.91 -34.15
CA LYS A 73 9.78 18.63 -34.93
C LYS A 73 8.83 19.82 -34.77
N HIS A 74 8.67 20.58 -35.85
CA HIS A 74 7.55 21.50 -36.05
C HIS A 74 6.24 20.71 -36.05
N ILE A 75 5.33 21.04 -35.13
CA ILE A 75 3.92 20.65 -35.19
C ILE A 75 3.16 21.81 -35.83
N THR A 76 2.74 21.61 -37.08
CA THR A 76 1.87 22.52 -37.82
C THR A 76 0.43 22.30 -37.35
N VAL A 77 -0.16 23.34 -36.76
CA VAL A 77 -1.59 23.43 -36.46
C VAL A 77 -2.32 23.73 -37.77
N SER A 78 -3.21 22.83 -38.19
CA SER A 78 -4.15 23.08 -39.28
C SER A 78 -5.59 23.10 -38.76
N SER A 79 -6.24 24.24 -38.99
CA SER A 79 -7.67 24.53 -38.82
C SER A 79 -8.55 23.68 -39.74
N PRO A 80 -9.82 23.39 -39.39
CA PRO A 80 -10.78 22.90 -40.36
C PRO A 80 -11.64 24.03 -40.92
N THR A 81 -11.70 24.07 -42.25
CA THR A 81 -12.50 24.94 -43.10
C THR A 81 -13.93 24.41 -43.26
N VAL A 82 -14.80 25.38 -43.50
CA VAL A 82 -16.25 25.39 -43.72
C VAL A 82 -16.68 24.89 -45.12
N LEU A 83 -17.98 24.53 -45.23
CA LEU A 83 -18.84 24.24 -46.42
C LEU A 83 -18.61 22.86 -47.10
N ASN A 84 -19.61 22.11 -47.59
CA ASN A 84 -20.82 22.53 -48.30
C ASN A 84 -21.88 21.40 -48.42
N ASN A 85 -23.12 21.85 -48.65
CA ASN A 85 -24.31 21.11 -49.06
C ASN A 85 -24.10 20.12 -50.22
N HIS A 86 -24.86 19.01 -50.23
CA HIS A 86 -25.60 18.61 -51.45
C HIS A 86 -26.78 17.66 -51.17
N ASN A 87 -27.86 17.95 -51.91
CA ASN A 87 -29.19 17.36 -51.95
C ASN A 87 -29.29 15.99 -52.66
N LYS A 88 -30.45 15.34 -52.40
CA LYS A 88 -31.28 14.41 -53.24
C LYS A 88 -30.94 12.90 -53.25
N PRO A 89 -31.90 12.01 -53.64
CA PRO A 89 -33.36 12.15 -53.78
C PRO A 89 -34.21 11.02 -53.13
N ARG A 90 -35.53 11.29 -53.05
CA ARG A 90 -36.64 10.33 -52.92
C ARG A 90 -36.54 9.21 -53.96
N ASN A 91 -36.89 7.98 -53.58
CA ASN A 91 -37.47 7.01 -54.50
C ASN A 91 -38.60 6.21 -53.86
N LEU A 92 -39.60 5.97 -54.71
CA LEU A 92 -40.90 5.36 -54.46
C LEU A 92 -40.82 3.83 -54.26
N LEU A 93 -41.80 3.33 -53.49
CA LEU A 93 -42.61 2.10 -53.65
C LEU A 93 -42.21 1.08 -54.75
N PRO A 94 -42.35 -0.24 -54.48
CA PRO A 94 -43.67 -0.84 -54.62
C PRO A 94 -44.06 -1.92 -53.59
N ALA A 95 -45.32 -2.29 -53.72
CA ALA A 95 -46.18 -3.08 -52.84
C ALA A 95 -45.96 -4.61 -52.86
N THR A 96 -46.85 -5.28 -52.12
CA THR A 96 -47.09 -6.74 -51.93
C THR A 96 -46.30 -7.35 -50.77
N ARG A 97 -46.85 -8.16 -49.87
CA ARG A 97 -47.92 -9.16 -50.02
C ARG A 97 -48.54 -9.48 -48.65
N LYS A 98 -49.86 -9.63 -48.63
CA LYS A 98 -50.71 -10.05 -47.50
C LYS A 98 -50.33 -11.47 -47.05
N ASN A 99 -50.24 -11.69 -45.74
CA ASN A 99 -50.48 -13.00 -45.10
C ASN A 99 -51.21 -12.78 -43.77
N THR A 100 -52.53 -12.85 -43.85
CA THR A 100 -53.47 -12.89 -42.74
C THR A 100 -53.48 -14.28 -42.12
N THR A 101 -52.83 -14.46 -40.97
CA THR A 101 -53.09 -15.58 -40.07
C THR A 101 -54.25 -15.22 -39.15
N LYS A 102 -55.41 -15.84 -39.42
CA LYS A 102 -56.60 -15.84 -38.57
C LYS A 102 -56.23 -16.41 -37.20
N TYR A 103 -56.15 -15.57 -36.17
CA TYR A 103 -56.26 -16.01 -34.79
C TYR A 103 -57.75 -16.00 -34.41
N THR A 104 -58.27 -17.18 -34.12
CA THR A 104 -59.61 -17.41 -33.58
C THR A 104 -59.65 -16.88 -32.15
N ILE A 105 -60.26 -15.71 -31.96
CA ILE A 105 -60.58 -15.16 -30.64
C ILE A 105 -61.66 -16.06 -30.03
N ARG A 106 -61.27 -16.90 -29.06
CA ARG A 106 -62.20 -17.60 -28.18
C ARG A 106 -62.79 -16.57 -27.23
N HIS A 107 -64.04 -16.18 -27.44
CA HIS A 107 -64.83 -15.42 -26.47
C HIS A 107 -64.93 -16.22 -25.17
N TYR A 108 -64.17 -15.81 -24.15
CA TYR A 108 -64.42 -16.24 -22.78
C TYR A 108 -65.73 -15.61 -22.32
N ARG A 109 -66.69 -16.48 -22.04
CA ARG A 109 -68.00 -16.19 -21.47
C ARG A 109 -67.78 -15.46 -20.14
N THR A 110 -68.13 -14.19 -20.08
CA THR A 110 -68.13 -13.38 -18.87
C THR A 110 -69.16 -13.99 -17.91
N ARG A 111 -68.68 -14.77 -16.94
CA ARG A 111 -69.49 -15.22 -15.80
C ARG A 111 -69.73 -13.98 -14.95
N GLN A 112 -70.95 -13.43 -15.02
CA GLN A 112 -71.40 -12.38 -14.11
C GLN A 112 -71.24 -12.91 -12.68
N ALA A 113 -70.23 -12.42 -11.97
CA ALA A 113 -70.09 -12.64 -10.55
C ALA A 113 -71.25 -11.91 -9.87
N SER A 114 -71.97 -12.64 -9.01
CA SER A 114 -73.10 -12.11 -8.25
C SER A 114 -72.69 -10.90 -7.42
N ILE A 115 -73.52 -9.86 -7.42
CA ILE A 115 -73.27 -8.57 -6.75
C ILE A 115 -73.17 -8.73 -5.21
N SER A 116 -73.60 -9.87 -4.64
CA SER A 116 -73.51 -10.16 -3.21
C SER A 116 -72.09 -10.47 -2.72
N ASP A 117 -71.21 -11.03 -3.56
CA ASP A 117 -69.81 -11.30 -3.17
C ASP A 117 -68.93 -10.05 -3.12
N ARG A 118 -69.41 -8.93 -3.69
CA ARG A 118 -68.63 -7.68 -3.75
C ARG A 118 -68.72 -6.88 -2.46
N LYS A 119 -69.84 -6.94 -1.73
CA LYS A 119 -70.02 -6.23 -0.46
C LYS A 119 -69.26 -6.86 0.71
N GLN A 120 -69.20 -8.19 0.80
CA GLN A 120 -68.38 -8.85 1.84
C GLN A 120 -66.86 -8.64 1.64
N LYS A 121 -66.42 -8.41 0.40
CA LYS A 121 -65.01 -8.08 0.11
C LYS A 121 -64.64 -6.63 0.43
N GLU A 122 -65.58 -5.69 0.41
CA GLU A 122 -65.32 -4.29 0.79
C GLU A 122 -65.26 -4.11 2.31
N GLU A 123 -66.09 -4.81 3.10
CA GLU A 123 -66.01 -4.74 4.57
C GLU A 123 -64.76 -5.43 5.14
N GLN A 124 -64.27 -6.51 4.52
CA GLN A 124 -62.98 -7.11 4.91
C GLN A 124 -61.75 -6.28 4.46
N GLN A 125 -61.91 -5.28 3.59
CA GLN A 125 -60.82 -4.39 3.19
C GLN A 125 -60.65 -3.17 4.10
N LEU A 126 -61.67 -2.77 4.89
CA LEU A 126 -61.56 -1.62 5.79
C LEU A 126 -60.84 -1.94 7.12
N ASP A 127 -60.91 -3.16 7.62
CA ASP A 127 -60.28 -3.54 8.91
C ASP A 127 -58.77 -3.87 8.81
N GLY A 128 -58.20 -3.84 7.60
CA GLY A 128 -56.79 -4.14 7.35
C GLY A 128 -55.84 -2.94 7.37
N GLN A 129 -56.34 -1.70 7.49
CA GLN A 129 -55.53 -0.47 7.45
C GLN A 129 -54.99 -0.06 8.83
N LYS A 130 -54.47 -1.01 9.62
CA LYS A 130 -53.53 -0.61 10.68
C LYS A 130 -52.29 -0.03 10.01
N SER A 131 -52.01 1.24 10.29
CA SER A 131 -50.88 1.96 9.72
C SER A 131 -49.61 1.10 9.89
N LYS A 132 -49.03 0.68 8.76
CA LYS A 132 -47.72 0.04 8.76
C LYS A 132 -46.71 1.16 9.01
N SER A 133 -46.64 1.58 10.29
CA SER A 133 -45.63 2.46 10.85
C SER A 133 -44.27 2.11 10.27
N GLN A 134 -43.53 3.16 9.89
CA GLN A 134 -42.27 3.16 9.16
C GLN A 134 -41.32 2.03 9.63
N LYS A 135 -41.30 0.95 8.85
CA LYS A 135 -40.58 -0.30 9.14
C LYS A 135 -39.05 -0.22 8.96
N LEU A 136 -38.46 0.98 8.86
CA LEU A 136 -36.99 1.05 8.86
C LEU A 136 -36.40 0.56 10.20
N LEU A 137 -37.18 0.69 11.28
CA LEU A 137 -36.89 0.11 12.60
C LEU A 137 -37.30 -1.39 12.72
N CYS A 138 -37.93 -1.99 11.70
CA CYS A 138 -38.21 -3.45 11.67
C CYS A 138 -37.02 -4.30 11.20
N LEU A 139 -35.84 -3.71 10.98
CA LEU A 139 -34.58 -4.50 10.97
C LEU A 139 -34.31 -5.15 12.33
N TRP A 140 -35.14 -4.90 13.34
CA TRP A 140 -35.20 -5.68 14.57
C TRP A 140 -36.35 -6.70 14.51
N PRO A 141 -36.08 -8.00 14.68
CA PRO A 141 -34.78 -8.59 15.01
C PRO A 141 -33.84 -8.70 13.80
N LEU A 142 -32.58 -8.30 13.99
CA LEU A 142 -31.54 -8.41 12.95
C LEU A 142 -31.47 -9.83 12.39
N PRO A 143 -31.10 -10.03 11.12
CA PRO A 143 -30.86 -11.36 10.59
C PRO A 143 -29.83 -12.15 11.43
N THR A 144 -30.00 -13.48 11.50
CA THR A 144 -29.30 -14.33 12.48
C THR A 144 -27.79 -14.32 12.30
N LEU A 145 -27.30 -14.42 11.07
CA LEU A 145 -25.86 -14.40 10.80
C LEU A 145 -25.28 -13.03 11.09
N THR A 146 -25.99 -11.96 10.74
CA THR A 146 -25.61 -10.57 11.03
C THR A 146 -25.38 -10.37 12.53
N ARG A 147 -26.25 -10.92 13.39
CA ARG A 147 -26.06 -10.88 14.85
C ARG A 147 -24.78 -11.57 15.29
N TYR A 148 -24.49 -12.77 14.78
CA TYR A 148 -23.26 -13.49 15.12
C TYR A 148 -22.02 -12.73 14.65
N MET A 149 -22.05 -12.15 13.45
CA MET A 149 -20.93 -11.35 12.93
C MET A 149 -20.67 -10.10 13.78
N ILE A 150 -21.72 -9.43 14.26
CA ILE A 150 -21.58 -8.30 15.21
C ILE A 150 -20.91 -8.77 16.50
N LEU A 151 -21.39 -9.88 17.09
CA LEU A 151 -20.84 -10.40 18.34
C LEU A 151 -19.38 -10.82 18.20
N ILE A 152 -19.04 -11.51 17.12
CA ILE A 152 -17.66 -11.93 16.83
C ILE A 152 -16.75 -10.71 16.62
N ALA A 153 -17.19 -9.71 15.85
CA ALA A 153 -16.42 -8.50 15.62
C ALA A 153 -16.21 -7.69 16.91
N LEU A 154 -17.27 -7.48 17.71
CA LEU A 154 -17.16 -6.82 19.00
C LEU A 154 -16.21 -7.59 19.94
N PHE A 155 -16.32 -8.92 19.99
CA PHE A 155 -15.45 -9.76 20.82
C PHE A 155 -13.99 -9.66 20.40
N ILE A 156 -13.68 -9.84 19.11
CA ILE A 156 -12.32 -9.77 18.57
C ILE A 156 -11.73 -8.37 18.76
N SER A 157 -12.45 -7.31 18.40
CA SER A 157 -11.98 -5.93 18.58
C SER A 157 -11.83 -5.53 20.05
N THR A 158 -12.64 -6.08 20.96
CA THR A 158 -12.47 -5.87 22.41
C THR A 158 -11.22 -6.58 22.91
N LEU A 159 -11.00 -7.84 22.52
CA LEU A 159 -9.79 -8.58 22.92
C LEU A 159 -8.52 -7.93 22.39
N ASN A 160 -8.56 -7.38 21.17
CA ASN A 160 -7.44 -6.62 20.61
C ASN A 160 -7.21 -5.30 21.35
N PHE A 161 -8.28 -4.57 21.67
CA PHE A 161 -8.19 -3.32 22.43
C PHE A 161 -7.66 -3.51 23.86
N LEU A 162 -7.89 -4.69 24.45
CA LEU A 162 -7.36 -5.07 25.77
C LEU A 162 -5.96 -5.70 25.69
N ASP A 163 -5.31 -5.66 24.53
CA ASP A 163 -3.99 -6.27 24.25
C ASP A 163 -3.92 -7.78 24.58
N VAL A 164 -5.07 -8.46 24.65
CA VAL A 164 -5.13 -9.93 24.85
C VAL A 164 -4.80 -10.66 23.55
N LEU A 165 -5.19 -10.07 22.43
CA LEU A 165 -4.81 -10.51 21.10
C LEU A 165 -3.99 -9.41 20.44
N ASP A 166 -2.79 -9.73 19.99
CA ASP A 166 -2.06 -8.89 19.05
C ASP A 166 -2.55 -9.22 17.64
N LEU A 167 -3.52 -8.44 17.14
CA LEU A 167 -4.02 -8.50 15.77
C LEU A 167 -3.77 -7.18 15.07
N SER A 168 -3.32 -7.28 13.82
CA SER A 168 -3.16 -6.13 12.94
C SER A 168 -3.88 -6.35 11.62
N CYS A 169 -4.07 -5.27 10.85
CA CYS A 169 -4.61 -5.40 9.50
C CYS A 169 -3.60 -6.14 8.61
N ALA A 170 -3.97 -7.34 8.16
CA ALA A 170 -3.09 -8.21 7.40
C ALA A 170 -2.68 -7.58 6.06
N ALA A 171 -1.38 -7.34 5.91
CA ALA A 171 -0.74 -7.03 4.65
C ALA A 171 -0.57 -8.31 3.81
N PRO A 172 -1.05 -8.37 2.56
CA PRO A 172 -0.91 -9.56 1.71
C PRO A 172 0.53 -10.08 1.58
N SER A 173 1.52 -9.19 1.58
CA SER A 173 2.94 -9.58 1.56
C SER A 173 3.36 -10.31 2.83
N TYR A 174 2.84 -9.93 4.00
CA TYR A 174 3.18 -10.54 5.29
C TYR A 174 2.52 -11.89 5.48
N VAL A 175 1.28 -12.07 4.99
CA VAL A 175 0.62 -13.37 5.02
C VAL A 175 1.46 -14.45 4.32
N ILE A 176 2.03 -14.11 3.16
CA ILE A 176 2.84 -15.07 2.38
C ILE A 176 4.22 -15.30 3.03
N HIS A 177 4.84 -14.25 3.57
CA HIS A 177 6.24 -14.32 4.01
C HIS A 177 6.41 -14.69 5.49
N GLN A 178 5.51 -14.24 6.34
CA GLN A 178 5.53 -14.49 7.79
C GLN A 178 4.47 -15.50 8.23
N LEU A 179 3.71 -16.07 7.28
CA LEU A 179 2.63 -17.02 7.55
C LEU A 179 1.56 -16.44 8.50
N ASP A 180 1.31 -15.14 8.39
CA ASP A 180 0.38 -14.40 9.24
C ASP A 180 -1.11 -14.61 8.84
N PHE A 181 -1.50 -15.89 8.76
CA PHE A 181 -2.85 -16.30 8.43
C PHE A 181 -3.86 -15.92 9.53
N LYS A 182 -3.41 -15.80 10.78
CA LYS A 182 -4.23 -15.34 11.91
C LYS A 182 -4.80 -13.95 11.62
N ASN A 183 -3.95 -12.99 11.26
CA ASN A 183 -4.40 -11.64 10.92
C ASN A 183 -5.24 -11.64 9.64
N LEU A 184 -4.94 -12.48 8.64
CA LEU A 184 -5.79 -12.55 7.44
C LEU A 184 -7.22 -12.99 7.77
N ILE A 185 -7.38 -14.01 8.61
CA ILE A 185 -8.69 -14.58 8.95
C ILE A 185 -9.47 -13.66 9.89
N LEU A 186 -8.78 -13.00 10.83
CA LEU A 186 -9.43 -12.22 11.90
C LEU A 186 -9.55 -10.72 11.60
N SER A 187 -8.69 -10.14 10.76
CA SER A 187 -8.76 -8.71 10.37
C SER A 187 -10.09 -8.23 9.79
N PRO A 188 -10.91 -9.06 9.12
CA PRO A 188 -12.24 -8.63 8.67
C PRO A 188 -13.21 -8.33 9.82
N PHE A 189 -12.94 -8.88 11.00
CA PHE A 189 -13.71 -8.67 12.24
C PHE A 189 -13.10 -7.59 13.13
N LEU A 190 -11.88 -7.16 12.82
CA LEU A 190 -11.14 -6.15 13.57
C LEU A 190 -11.55 -4.75 13.09
N PHE A 191 -11.87 -3.88 14.04
CA PHE A 191 -12.06 -2.45 13.81
C PHE A 191 -11.55 -1.67 15.03
N ASP A 192 -11.00 -0.49 14.80
CA ASP A 192 -10.56 0.38 15.89
C ASP A 192 -11.75 1.05 16.55
N TRP A 193 -11.66 1.34 17.85
CA TRP A 193 -12.69 2.06 18.60
C TRP A 193 -12.79 3.56 18.27
N THR A 194 -12.30 3.97 17.10
CA THR A 194 -12.43 5.34 16.60
C THR A 194 -13.80 5.56 15.98
N PHE A 195 -14.31 6.79 16.05
CA PHE A 195 -15.62 7.12 15.47
C PHE A 195 -15.73 6.76 13.97
N PRO A 196 -14.74 7.06 13.10
CA PRO A 196 -14.81 6.65 11.69
C PRO A 196 -14.89 5.12 11.51
N SER A 197 -14.11 4.37 12.28
CA SER A 197 -14.11 2.90 12.23
C SER A 197 -15.42 2.32 12.74
N LEU A 198 -16.02 2.88 13.80
CA LEU A 198 -17.35 2.50 14.29
C LEU A 198 -18.45 2.78 13.27
N VAL A 199 -18.41 3.93 12.58
CA VAL A 199 -19.37 4.27 11.52
C VAL A 199 -19.24 3.29 10.35
N LEU A 200 -18.01 2.98 9.92
CA LEU A 200 -17.76 1.98 8.88
C LEU A 200 -18.24 0.59 9.29
N PHE A 201 -17.96 0.17 10.52
CA PHE A 201 -18.42 -1.10 11.06
C PHE A 201 -19.95 -1.18 11.07
N GLY A 202 -20.63 -0.16 11.61
CA GLY A 202 -22.09 -0.08 11.62
C GLY A 202 -22.69 -0.11 10.21
N TRP A 203 -22.03 0.57 9.26
CA TRP A 203 -22.43 0.55 7.85
C TRP A 203 -22.27 -0.84 7.21
N ASN A 204 -21.16 -1.54 7.48
CA ASN A 204 -20.94 -2.91 7.01
C ASN A 204 -21.95 -3.91 7.60
N VAL A 205 -22.30 -3.74 8.87
CA VAL A 205 -23.33 -4.55 9.55
C VAL A 205 -24.71 -4.32 8.94
N LEU A 206 -25.08 -3.06 8.69
CA LEU A 206 -26.34 -2.72 8.03
C LEU A 206 -26.44 -3.40 6.65
N ILE A 207 -25.36 -3.33 5.87
CA ILE A 207 -25.29 -3.94 4.54
C ILE A 207 -25.40 -5.46 4.62
N LEU A 208 -24.67 -6.10 5.53
CA LEU A 208 -24.77 -7.53 5.76
C LEU A 208 -26.20 -7.95 6.11
N GLY A 209 -26.88 -7.17 6.97
CA GLY A 209 -28.28 -7.40 7.32
C GLY A 209 -29.20 -7.34 6.09
N LEU A 210 -29.06 -6.30 5.27
CA LEU A 210 -29.84 -6.15 4.02
C LEU A 210 -29.56 -7.31 3.03
N PHE A 211 -28.32 -7.79 2.98
CA PHE A 211 -27.96 -8.94 2.15
C PHE A 211 -28.53 -10.25 2.67
N GLU A 212 -28.40 -10.52 3.96
CA GLU A 212 -28.96 -11.73 4.56
C GLU A 212 -30.48 -11.76 4.39
N GLU A 213 -31.18 -10.65 4.63
CA GLU A 213 -32.63 -10.57 4.45
C GLU A 213 -33.05 -10.84 3.00
N SER A 214 -32.34 -10.27 2.03
CA SER A 214 -32.69 -10.43 0.60
C SER A 214 -32.29 -11.80 0.02
N LEU A 215 -31.16 -12.38 0.44
CA LEU A 215 -30.62 -13.60 -0.16
C LEU A 215 -30.96 -14.87 0.61
N ALA A 216 -31.12 -14.83 1.94
CA ALA A 216 -31.36 -16.05 2.71
C ALA A 216 -32.67 -16.72 2.31
N HIS A 217 -33.71 -15.94 2.03
CA HIS A 217 -34.98 -16.48 1.53
C HIS A 217 -34.82 -17.07 0.12
N MET A 218 -34.08 -16.40 -0.75
CA MET A 218 -33.87 -16.83 -2.13
C MET A 218 -33.03 -18.12 -2.23
N LEU A 219 -32.04 -18.28 -1.36
CA LEU A 219 -31.11 -19.42 -1.38
C LEU A 219 -31.66 -20.66 -0.68
N GLY A 220 -32.88 -20.62 -0.13
CA GLY A 220 -33.47 -21.75 0.59
C GLY A 220 -32.97 -21.89 2.03
N GLY A 221 -32.68 -20.76 2.70
CA GLY A 221 -32.43 -20.68 4.14
C GLY A 221 -31.00 -20.29 4.54
N THR A 222 -30.84 -20.01 5.83
CA THR A 222 -29.60 -19.46 6.42
C THR A 222 -28.38 -20.37 6.24
N ARG A 223 -28.53 -21.70 6.27
CA ARG A 223 -27.39 -22.63 6.12
C ARG A 223 -26.72 -22.52 4.75
N ARG A 224 -27.51 -22.42 3.68
CA ARG A 224 -26.98 -22.23 2.31
C ARG A 224 -26.38 -20.84 2.14
N PHE A 225 -27.00 -19.83 2.75
CA PHE A 225 -26.43 -18.48 2.80
C PHE A 225 -25.07 -18.43 3.51
N ILE A 226 -24.90 -19.11 4.64
CA ILE A 226 -23.60 -19.20 5.35
C ILE A 226 -22.55 -19.87 4.48
N GLY A 227 -22.86 -21.05 3.90
CA GLY A 227 -21.90 -21.75 3.03
C GLY A 227 -21.45 -20.88 1.86
N LEU A 228 -22.39 -20.11 1.31
CA LEU A 228 -22.08 -19.17 0.25
C LEU A 228 -21.25 -17.98 0.69
N LEU A 229 -21.57 -17.39 1.84
CA LEU A 229 -20.81 -16.28 2.40
C LEU A 229 -19.36 -16.70 2.67
N SER A 230 -19.16 -17.88 3.25
CA SER A 230 -17.83 -18.45 3.49
C SER A 230 -17.06 -18.69 2.19
N PHE A 231 -17.71 -19.22 1.16
CA PHE A 231 -17.10 -19.40 -0.16
C PHE A 231 -16.70 -18.06 -0.78
N MET A 232 -17.58 -17.06 -0.71
CA MET A 232 -17.28 -15.72 -1.22
C MET A 232 -16.13 -15.07 -0.47
N PHE A 233 -16.14 -15.16 0.86
CA PHE A 233 -15.07 -14.67 1.70
C PHE A 233 -13.71 -15.28 1.33
N PHE A 234 -13.67 -16.60 1.09
CA PHE A 234 -12.47 -17.30 0.66
C PHE A 234 -11.95 -16.80 -0.70
N ILE A 235 -12.85 -16.61 -1.69
CA ILE A 235 -12.47 -16.08 -3.00
C ILE A 235 -11.94 -14.65 -2.88
N VAL A 236 -12.65 -13.76 -2.18
CA VAL A 236 -12.22 -12.37 -2.01
C VAL A 236 -10.86 -12.32 -1.34
N SER A 237 -10.66 -13.10 -0.27
CA SER A 237 -9.39 -13.17 0.46
C SER A 237 -8.27 -13.70 -0.45
N SER A 238 -8.52 -14.77 -1.20
CA SER A 238 -7.54 -15.35 -2.13
C SER A 238 -7.18 -14.38 -3.26
N LEU A 239 -8.18 -13.70 -3.84
CA LEU A 239 -7.96 -12.70 -4.88
C LEU A 239 -7.18 -11.51 -4.32
N ARG A 240 -7.48 -11.07 -3.09
CA ARG A 240 -6.72 -10.01 -2.41
C ARG A 240 -5.27 -10.42 -2.20
N LEU A 241 -5.00 -11.65 -1.75
CA LEU A 241 -3.63 -12.14 -1.62
C LEU A 241 -2.92 -12.19 -2.98
N LEU A 242 -3.60 -12.64 -4.03
CA LEU A 242 -3.04 -12.73 -5.37
C LEU A 242 -2.74 -11.34 -5.95
N LEU A 243 -3.69 -10.41 -5.91
CA LEU A 243 -3.52 -9.04 -6.36
C LEU A 243 -2.47 -8.32 -5.51
N GLY A 244 -2.54 -8.51 -4.19
CA GLY A 244 -1.55 -8.03 -3.23
C GLY A 244 -0.16 -8.50 -3.62
N PHE A 245 0.05 -9.80 -3.86
CA PHE A 245 1.33 -10.34 -4.31
C PHE A 245 1.77 -9.79 -5.68
N ILE A 246 0.84 -9.71 -6.64
CA ILE A 246 1.13 -9.22 -7.99
C ILE A 246 1.62 -7.78 -7.91
N PHE A 247 0.82 -6.91 -7.29
CA PHE A 247 1.13 -5.49 -7.19
C PHE A 247 2.22 -5.22 -6.16
N SER A 248 2.40 -6.06 -5.13
CA SER A 248 3.40 -5.86 -4.08
C SER A 248 4.82 -6.28 -4.48
N LYS A 249 4.94 -7.37 -5.25
CA LYS A 249 6.25 -7.99 -5.50
C LYS A 249 6.50 -8.29 -6.97
N SER A 250 5.48 -8.64 -7.74
CA SER A 250 5.72 -9.02 -9.14
C SER A 250 5.93 -7.81 -10.06
N THR A 251 5.25 -6.70 -9.79
CA THR A 251 5.29 -5.48 -10.63
C THR A 251 5.70 -4.22 -9.88
N GLY A 252 5.59 -4.22 -8.55
CA GLY A 252 5.77 -3.02 -7.75
C GLY A 252 7.15 -2.39 -7.77
N TRP A 253 8.19 -3.21 -7.97
CA TRP A 253 9.56 -2.73 -8.16
C TRP A 253 9.74 -1.96 -9.47
N ALA A 254 8.92 -2.24 -10.49
CA ALA A 254 9.00 -1.60 -11.81
C ALA A 254 8.03 -0.42 -11.97
N PHE A 255 6.93 -0.40 -11.21
CA PHE A 255 5.92 0.66 -11.29
C PHE A 255 5.47 1.10 -9.88
N PRO A 256 6.29 1.91 -9.19
CA PRO A 256 5.93 2.50 -7.89
C PRO A 256 4.56 3.19 -7.85
N SER A 257 4.13 3.78 -8.95
CA SER A 257 2.84 4.47 -9.07
C SER A 257 1.62 3.53 -9.07
N LEU A 258 1.81 2.26 -9.44
CA LEU A 258 0.77 1.23 -9.31
C LEU A 258 0.76 0.63 -7.90
N PHE A 259 1.72 1.03 -7.07
CA PHE A 259 1.92 0.54 -5.73
C PHE A 259 1.25 1.47 -4.71
N PHE A 260 0.14 1.00 -4.15
CA PHE A 260 -0.53 1.70 -3.08
C PHE A 260 -0.18 0.98 -1.77
N SER A 261 0.92 1.35 -1.12
CA SER A 261 1.33 0.72 0.15
C SER A 261 0.25 0.72 1.21
N ASN A 262 -0.57 1.76 1.20
CA ASN A 262 -1.67 1.99 2.10
C ASN A 262 -2.77 0.92 2.03
N SER A 263 -2.90 0.21 0.90
CA SER A 263 -3.91 -0.83 0.73
C SER A 263 -3.51 -2.18 1.32
N MET A 264 -2.39 -2.24 2.04
CA MET A 264 -1.98 -3.46 2.72
C MET A 264 -2.64 -3.57 4.10
N HIS A 265 -2.98 -2.45 4.75
CA HIS A 265 -3.55 -2.44 6.10
C HIS A 265 -5.05 -2.12 6.11
N GLU A 266 -5.81 -2.79 5.25
CA GLU A 266 -7.26 -2.54 5.19
C GLU A 266 -8.00 -3.56 6.10
N CYS A 267 -8.54 -3.10 7.23
CA CYS A 267 -9.36 -3.87 8.19
C CYS A 267 -10.87 -3.73 7.95
N SER A 268 -11.68 -4.54 8.66
CA SER A 268 -13.13 -4.35 8.82
C SER A 268 -14.03 -4.61 7.58
N GLN A 269 -13.63 -5.41 6.58
CA GLN A 269 -14.44 -5.60 5.36
C GLN A 269 -14.68 -7.06 4.98
N VAL A 270 -15.69 -7.69 5.58
CA VAL A 270 -16.09 -9.06 5.21
C VAL A 270 -17.03 -9.09 3.99
N VAL A 271 -17.93 -8.10 3.81
CA VAL A 271 -19.08 -8.26 2.89
C VAL A 271 -19.48 -6.95 2.21
N GLN A 272 -18.66 -6.48 1.27
CA GLN A 272 -18.96 -5.26 0.54
C GLN A 272 -19.39 -5.46 -0.90
N SER A 273 -19.37 -6.66 -1.46
CA SER A 273 -19.32 -6.78 -2.92
C SER A 273 -20.51 -7.30 -3.69
N LEU A 274 -21.54 -7.86 -3.06
CA LEU A 274 -22.56 -8.61 -3.81
C LEU A 274 -23.59 -7.69 -4.50
N SER A 275 -23.22 -7.11 -5.65
CA SER A 275 -24.16 -6.38 -6.50
C SER A 275 -25.12 -7.33 -7.20
N ILE A 276 -26.32 -7.48 -6.66
CA ILE A 276 -27.48 -8.01 -7.39
C ILE A 276 -28.29 -6.84 -7.93
N ASP A 277 -28.72 -6.92 -9.18
CA ASP A 277 -29.53 -5.92 -9.89
C ASP A 277 -30.97 -5.91 -9.34
N ASP A 278 -31.12 -5.49 -8.10
CA ASP A 278 -32.38 -5.41 -7.38
C ASP A 278 -32.61 -3.99 -6.85
N LYS A 279 -33.88 -3.63 -6.70
CA LYS A 279 -34.29 -2.40 -6.03
C LYS A 279 -34.52 -2.72 -4.56
N TYR A 280 -33.88 -2.00 -3.65
CA TYR A 280 -34.33 -2.00 -2.25
C TYR A 280 -35.50 -1.03 -2.12
N ILE A 281 -36.62 -1.49 -1.58
CA ILE A 281 -37.72 -0.61 -1.16
C ILE A 281 -37.37 -0.14 0.25
N LEU A 282 -36.83 1.07 0.40
CA LEU A 282 -36.43 1.58 1.72
C LEU A 282 -37.64 2.04 2.55
N ILE A 283 -38.72 2.48 1.91
CA ILE A 283 -39.90 2.98 2.62
C ILE A 283 -41.16 2.38 2.02
N TYR A 284 -41.93 1.68 2.84
CA TYR A 284 -43.29 1.29 2.52
C TYR A 284 -44.24 2.44 2.90
N GLY A 285 -44.51 3.33 1.94
CA GLY A 285 -45.70 4.18 1.99
C GLY A 285 -46.96 3.34 1.80
N GLN A 286 -48.08 3.78 2.38
CA GLN A 286 -49.38 3.10 2.28
C GLN A 286 -49.97 3.17 0.86
N GLU A 287 -49.45 4.08 0.02
CA GLU A 287 -49.81 4.23 -1.39
C GLU A 287 -48.64 3.80 -2.30
N GLU A 288 -48.94 3.17 -3.44
CA GLU A 288 -47.95 2.77 -4.45
C GLU A 288 -47.11 3.94 -4.98
N SER A 289 -47.58 5.18 -4.79
CA SER A 289 -46.97 6.44 -5.22
C SER A 289 -45.79 6.92 -4.36
N GLN A 290 -45.60 6.40 -3.14
CA GLN A 290 -44.56 6.89 -2.20
C GLN A 290 -43.49 5.85 -1.84
N LYS A 291 -43.23 4.87 -2.71
CA LYS A 291 -42.12 3.92 -2.51
C LYS A 291 -40.80 4.58 -2.91
N ILE A 292 -40.01 5.03 -1.93
CA ILE A 292 -38.61 5.41 -2.18
C ILE A 292 -37.81 4.12 -2.42
N THR A 293 -37.52 3.84 -3.69
CA THR A 293 -36.62 2.75 -4.06
C THR A 293 -35.21 3.30 -4.26
N VAL A 294 -34.26 2.83 -3.46
CA VAL A 294 -32.84 3.09 -3.74
C VAL A 294 -32.30 1.91 -4.54
N ARG A 295 -31.65 2.21 -5.66
CA ARG A 295 -30.99 1.17 -6.46
C ARG A 295 -29.80 0.65 -5.66
N LYS A 296 -29.65 -0.67 -5.58
CA LYS A 296 -28.49 -1.34 -4.96
C LYS A 296 -27.16 -0.74 -5.41
N LEU A 297 -27.05 -0.42 -6.69
CA LEU A 297 -25.88 0.24 -7.27
C LEU A 297 -25.55 1.59 -6.62
N THR A 298 -26.56 2.40 -6.29
CA THR A 298 -26.36 3.69 -5.63
C THR A 298 -25.86 3.51 -4.21
N LEU A 299 -26.42 2.54 -3.47
CA LEU A 299 -25.94 2.18 -2.13
C LEU A 299 -24.49 1.69 -2.18
N GLN A 300 -24.17 0.83 -3.15
CA GLN A 300 -22.84 0.29 -3.39
C GLN A 300 -21.83 1.41 -3.70
N PHE A 301 -22.21 2.37 -4.54
CA PHE A 301 -21.37 3.51 -4.87
C PHE A 301 -21.12 4.40 -3.65
N ILE A 302 -22.18 4.73 -2.89
CA ILE A 302 -22.05 5.49 -1.64
C ILE A 302 -21.16 4.73 -0.65
N MET A 303 -21.30 3.42 -0.54
CA MET A 303 -20.46 2.58 0.31
C MET A 303 -19.00 2.67 -0.12
N CYS A 304 -18.69 2.51 -1.42
CA CYS A 304 -17.33 2.70 -1.92
C CYS A 304 -16.80 4.11 -1.58
N LEU A 305 -17.62 5.15 -1.64
CA LEU A 305 -17.19 6.50 -1.24
C LEU A 305 -16.98 6.67 0.27
N VAL A 306 -17.84 6.09 1.11
CA VAL A 306 -17.72 6.14 2.58
C VAL A 306 -16.47 5.40 3.02
N ASN A 307 -16.19 4.24 2.42
CA ASN A 307 -14.95 3.50 2.61
C ASN A 307 -13.70 4.32 2.29
N TYR A 308 -13.78 5.24 1.34
CA TYR A 308 -12.65 6.10 1.00
C TYR A 308 -12.32 7.15 2.07
N THR A 309 -13.24 7.42 2.99
CA THR A 309 -13.00 8.40 4.05
C THR A 309 -11.86 7.99 4.99
N THR A 310 -11.60 6.69 5.14
CA THR A 310 -10.47 6.17 5.93
C THR A 310 -9.20 5.94 5.11
N ARG A 311 -9.11 6.57 3.93
CA ARG A 311 -7.89 6.76 3.10
C ARG A 311 -7.24 5.50 2.52
N ASN A 312 -7.77 4.29 2.76
CA ASN A 312 -7.06 3.05 2.46
C ASN A 312 -7.99 1.93 1.95
N ILE A 313 -8.92 2.15 1.01
CA ILE A 313 -9.88 1.08 0.61
C ILE A 313 -10.12 0.97 -0.91
N LEU A 314 -9.17 1.37 -1.74
CA LEU A 314 -9.30 1.20 -3.20
C LEU A 314 -9.37 -0.29 -3.57
N TRP A 315 -8.52 -1.13 -2.96
CA TRP A 315 -8.35 -2.51 -3.40
C TRP A 315 -9.37 -3.48 -2.85
N TRP A 316 -9.82 -3.37 -1.59
CA TRP A 316 -11.02 -4.11 -1.17
C TRP A 316 -12.24 -3.69 -1.98
N SER A 317 -12.40 -2.40 -2.28
CA SER A 317 -13.54 -1.95 -3.09
C SER A 317 -13.50 -2.55 -4.49
N ILE A 318 -12.33 -2.58 -5.15
CA ILE A 318 -12.16 -3.18 -6.48
C ILE A 318 -12.25 -4.71 -6.43
N SER A 319 -11.49 -5.37 -5.54
CA SER A 319 -11.47 -6.83 -5.42
C SER A 319 -12.84 -7.35 -5.02
N GLY A 320 -13.49 -6.64 -4.10
CA GLY A 320 -14.88 -6.79 -3.78
C GLY A 320 -15.73 -6.66 -5.05
N LEU A 321 -15.79 -5.49 -5.67
CA LEU A 321 -16.61 -5.23 -6.87
C LEU A 321 -16.44 -6.32 -7.94
N LEU A 322 -15.21 -6.72 -8.25
CA LEU A 322 -14.91 -7.78 -9.21
C LEU A 322 -15.42 -9.15 -8.75
N THR A 323 -15.16 -9.52 -7.50
CA THR A 323 -15.58 -10.82 -6.95
C THR A 323 -17.09 -10.91 -6.85
N GLY A 324 -17.75 -9.84 -6.43
CA GLY A 324 -19.20 -9.80 -6.38
C GLY A 324 -19.84 -9.81 -7.75
N PHE A 325 -19.23 -9.15 -8.74
CA PHE A 325 -19.66 -9.25 -10.14
C PHE A 325 -19.54 -10.68 -10.68
N LEU A 326 -18.43 -11.36 -10.44
CA LEU A 326 -18.23 -12.76 -10.80
C LEU A 326 -19.25 -13.67 -10.09
N ALA A 327 -19.47 -13.44 -8.79
CA ALA A 327 -20.46 -14.17 -8.01
C ALA A 327 -21.86 -14.02 -8.61
N THR A 328 -22.27 -12.79 -8.97
CA THR A 328 -23.55 -12.53 -9.62
C THR A 328 -23.69 -13.28 -10.93
N ILE A 329 -22.65 -13.31 -11.78
CA ILE A 329 -22.67 -14.11 -13.02
C ILE A 329 -22.87 -15.59 -12.69
N ILE A 330 -22.14 -16.11 -11.71
CA ILE A 330 -22.21 -17.52 -11.30
C ILE A 330 -23.62 -17.82 -10.77
N PHE A 331 -24.18 -17.02 -9.86
CA PHE A 331 -25.54 -17.24 -9.34
C PHE A 331 -26.59 -17.16 -10.42
N GLN A 332 -26.55 -16.13 -11.27
CA GLN A 332 -27.53 -16.01 -12.34
C GLN A 332 -27.45 -17.21 -13.30
N THR A 333 -26.25 -17.72 -13.53
CA THR A 333 -26.04 -18.94 -14.33
C THR A 333 -26.60 -20.17 -13.62
N LEU A 334 -26.29 -20.36 -12.33
CA LEU A 334 -26.79 -21.49 -11.54
C LEU A 334 -28.32 -21.47 -11.41
N LEU A 335 -28.89 -20.33 -11.07
CA LEU A 335 -30.34 -20.14 -10.95
C LEU A 335 -31.06 -20.31 -12.29
N ALA A 336 -30.44 -19.86 -13.39
CA ALA A 336 -30.99 -20.09 -14.73
C ALA A 336 -30.94 -21.59 -15.09
N CYS A 337 -29.89 -22.31 -14.69
CA CYS A 337 -29.79 -23.76 -14.86
C CYS A 337 -30.84 -24.50 -14.02
N GLU A 338 -30.96 -24.17 -12.73
CA GLU A 338 -31.92 -24.79 -11.80
C GLU A 338 -33.37 -24.53 -12.24
N LYS A 339 -33.72 -23.26 -12.55
CA LYS A 339 -35.07 -22.93 -13.07
C LYS A 339 -35.37 -23.64 -14.39
N ARG A 340 -34.36 -23.88 -15.23
CA ARG A 340 -34.55 -24.62 -16.49
C ARG A 340 -34.85 -26.08 -16.22
N GLU A 341 -34.21 -26.68 -15.21
CA GLU A 341 -34.51 -28.03 -14.74
C GLU A 341 -35.92 -28.10 -14.13
N ASP A 342 -36.28 -27.17 -13.25
CA ASP A 342 -37.59 -27.15 -12.59
C ASP A 342 -38.75 -26.84 -13.54
N SER A 343 -38.52 -26.07 -14.60
CA SER A 343 -39.54 -25.80 -15.63
C SER A 343 -40.08 -27.07 -16.29
N THR A 344 -39.35 -28.19 -16.22
CA THR A 344 -39.83 -29.49 -16.71
C THR A 344 -40.88 -30.13 -15.78
N LYS A 345 -40.98 -29.67 -14.52
CA LYS A 345 -41.81 -30.27 -13.46
C LYS A 345 -43.05 -29.43 -13.10
N VAL A 346 -43.10 -28.15 -13.49
CA VAL A 346 -44.18 -27.23 -13.10
C VAL A 346 -45.46 -27.48 -13.92
N LYS A 347 -46.59 -27.71 -13.22
CA LYS A 347 -47.92 -27.92 -13.81
C LYS A 347 -48.80 -26.66 -13.87
N ASP A 348 -48.44 -25.59 -13.16
CA ASP A 348 -49.24 -24.36 -13.09
C ASP A 348 -48.96 -23.45 -14.31
N LEU A 349 -50.03 -23.01 -14.98
CA LEU A 349 -49.99 -22.26 -16.22
C LEU A 349 -49.44 -20.83 -16.03
N ASN A 350 -49.73 -20.19 -14.90
CA ASN A 350 -49.24 -18.83 -14.64
C ASN A 350 -47.74 -18.81 -14.34
N GLU A 351 -47.27 -19.79 -13.58
CA GLU A 351 -45.85 -19.99 -13.32
C GLU A 351 -45.13 -20.39 -14.62
N PHE A 352 -45.77 -21.23 -15.44
CA PHE A 352 -45.29 -21.61 -16.76
C PHE A 352 -45.07 -20.40 -17.68
N ILE A 353 -45.97 -19.41 -17.73
CA ILE A 353 -45.79 -18.22 -18.58
C ILE A 353 -44.54 -17.42 -18.17
N THR A 354 -44.30 -17.25 -16.88
CA THR A 354 -43.10 -16.56 -16.39
C THR A 354 -41.81 -17.35 -16.65
N LEU A 355 -41.86 -18.68 -16.48
CA LEU A 355 -40.75 -19.59 -16.78
C LEU A 355 -40.49 -19.69 -18.29
N GLU A 356 -41.51 -19.60 -19.13
CA GLU A 356 -41.39 -19.67 -20.59
C GLU A 356 -40.63 -18.46 -21.14
N HIS A 357 -40.82 -17.27 -20.53
CA HIS A 357 -40.04 -16.09 -20.88
C HIS A 357 -38.53 -16.31 -20.61
N TYR A 358 -38.19 -16.90 -19.46
CA TYR A 358 -36.80 -17.27 -19.13
C TYR A 358 -36.25 -18.37 -20.04
N ARG A 359 -37.08 -19.33 -20.44
CA ARG A 359 -36.69 -20.44 -21.32
C ARG A 359 -36.36 -19.98 -22.74
N ARG A 360 -37.04 -18.95 -23.25
CA ARG A 360 -36.80 -18.41 -24.60
C ARG A 360 -35.56 -17.52 -24.68
N THR A 361 -35.13 -16.92 -23.57
CA THR A 361 -33.89 -16.15 -23.55
C THR A 361 -32.69 -17.09 -23.45
N PRO A 362 -31.81 -17.17 -24.48
CA PRO A 362 -30.63 -18.01 -24.38
C PRO A 362 -29.72 -17.52 -23.24
N LEU A 363 -29.20 -18.46 -22.45
CA LEU A 363 -28.37 -18.20 -21.27
C LEU A 363 -27.19 -17.26 -21.56
N TRP A 364 -26.57 -17.39 -22.73
CA TRP A 364 -25.51 -16.47 -23.18
C TRP A 364 -25.98 -15.01 -23.25
N ARG A 365 -27.23 -14.70 -23.65
CA ARG A 365 -27.75 -13.32 -23.66
C ARG A 365 -27.95 -12.76 -22.26
N LEU A 366 -28.35 -13.61 -21.30
CA LEU A 366 -28.47 -13.20 -19.89
C LEU A 366 -27.09 -12.91 -19.30
N ILE A 367 -26.13 -13.81 -19.51
CA ILE A 367 -24.73 -13.62 -19.10
C ILE A 367 -24.15 -12.36 -19.76
N TRP A 368 -24.32 -12.18 -21.06
CA TRP A 368 -23.81 -11.01 -21.78
C TRP A 368 -24.45 -9.71 -21.29
N SER A 369 -25.74 -9.73 -20.96
CA SER A 369 -26.44 -8.59 -20.35
C SER A 369 -25.87 -8.26 -18.97
N ALA A 370 -25.64 -9.27 -18.13
CA ALA A 370 -24.99 -9.10 -16.83
C ALA A 370 -23.57 -8.54 -16.98
N ILE A 371 -22.78 -9.09 -17.91
CA ILE A 371 -21.43 -8.63 -18.21
C ILE A 371 -21.43 -7.17 -18.65
N LYS A 372 -22.29 -6.81 -19.61
CA LYS A 372 -22.42 -5.44 -20.11
C LYS A 372 -22.78 -4.47 -18.99
N LYS A 373 -23.74 -4.81 -18.14
CA LYS A 373 -24.16 -3.98 -17.00
C LYS A 373 -23.02 -3.81 -15.99
N GLY A 374 -22.32 -4.88 -15.62
CA GLY A 374 -21.21 -4.80 -14.68
C GLY A 374 -20.02 -4.02 -15.24
N LEU A 375 -19.69 -4.18 -16.52
CA LEU A 375 -18.67 -3.36 -17.17
C LEU A 375 -19.02 -1.87 -17.14
N ILE A 376 -20.28 -1.50 -17.36
CA ILE A 376 -20.73 -0.10 -17.24
C ILE A 376 -20.52 0.40 -15.80
N VAL A 377 -20.86 -0.42 -14.79
CA VAL A 377 -20.66 -0.07 -13.38
C VAL A 377 -19.18 0.13 -13.07
N VAL A 378 -18.33 -0.83 -13.44
CA VAL A 378 -16.87 -0.73 -13.23
C VAL A 378 -16.32 0.51 -13.95
N PHE A 379 -16.72 0.74 -15.20
CA PHE A 379 -16.26 1.89 -15.99
C PHE A 379 -16.69 3.25 -15.41
N LEU A 380 -17.83 3.33 -14.73
CA LEU A 380 -18.29 4.56 -14.08
C LEU A 380 -17.66 4.74 -12.68
N ILE A 381 -17.58 3.67 -11.90
CA ILE A 381 -17.08 3.72 -10.52
C ILE A 381 -15.56 3.87 -10.49
N PHE A 382 -14.83 3.12 -11.33
CA PHE A 382 -13.37 3.10 -11.29
C PHE A 382 -12.72 4.48 -11.48
N PRO A 383 -13.11 5.33 -12.45
CA PRO A 383 -12.55 6.68 -12.58
C PRO A 383 -12.82 7.57 -11.36
N VAL A 384 -14.00 7.44 -10.74
CA VAL A 384 -14.33 8.17 -9.51
C VAL A 384 -13.43 7.71 -8.37
N LEU A 385 -13.29 6.40 -8.18
CA LEU A 385 -12.40 5.82 -7.19
C LEU A 385 -10.94 6.24 -7.40
N MET A 386 -10.48 6.29 -8.65
CA MET A 386 -9.13 6.77 -9.00
C MET A 386 -8.98 8.28 -8.76
N ALA A 387 -9.99 9.09 -9.08
CA ALA A 387 -9.97 10.53 -8.83
C ALA A 387 -9.95 10.84 -7.31
N CYS A 388 -10.79 10.16 -6.53
CA CYS A 388 -10.78 10.26 -5.07
C CYS A 388 -9.42 9.81 -4.52
N ASN A 389 -8.88 8.69 -4.99
CA ASN A 389 -7.57 8.21 -4.57
C ASN A 389 -6.48 9.25 -4.87
N SER A 390 -6.42 9.76 -6.10
CA SER A 390 -5.48 10.80 -6.53
C SER A 390 -5.55 12.05 -5.65
N TYR A 391 -6.78 12.47 -5.29
CA TYR A 391 -6.99 13.59 -4.39
C TYR A 391 -6.45 13.32 -2.98
N TYR A 392 -6.67 12.14 -2.42
CA TYR A 392 -6.17 11.78 -1.08
C TYR A 392 -4.68 11.49 -1.03
N THR A 393 -4.10 10.98 -2.13
CA THR A 393 -2.66 10.78 -2.26
C THR A 393 -1.93 12.05 -2.65
N ARG A 394 -2.64 13.18 -2.79
CA ARG A 394 -2.01 14.46 -3.11
C ARG A 394 -1.03 14.81 -2.00
N GLU A 395 0.22 14.98 -2.39
CA GLU A 395 1.32 15.31 -1.50
C GLU A 395 1.02 16.66 -0.81
N PHE A 396 1.01 16.63 0.51
CA PHE A 396 0.99 17.84 1.33
C PHE A 396 2.45 18.27 1.52
N MET A 397 2.84 19.37 0.91
CA MET A 397 4.17 19.95 1.12
C MET A 397 4.17 20.76 2.40
N VAL A 398 4.96 20.31 3.38
CA VAL A 398 5.19 21.04 4.61
C VAL A 398 5.95 22.32 4.29
N THR A 399 5.45 23.44 4.80
CA THR A 399 6.14 24.71 4.63
C THR A 399 7.38 24.77 5.53
N SER A 400 8.41 25.48 5.09
CA SER A 400 9.62 25.69 5.91
C SER A 400 9.32 26.23 7.30
N THR A 401 8.32 27.12 7.43
CA THR A 401 7.88 27.68 8.71
C THR A 401 7.28 26.61 9.61
N GLU A 402 6.39 25.75 9.10
CA GLU A 402 5.84 24.61 9.84
C GLU A 402 6.93 23.64 10.31
N LEU A 403 7.87 23.28 9.43
CA LEU A 403 8.97 22.39 9.78
C LEU A 403 9.87 23.00 10.86
N ASN A 404 10.09 24.33 10.85
CA ASN A 404 10.92 24.99 11.85
C ASN A 404 10.29 24.97 13.26
N THR A 405 8.96 24.83 13.37
CA THR A 405 8.26 24.74 14.68
C THR A 405 8.40 23.40 15.39
N VAL A 406 8.88 22.36 14.69
CA VAL A 406 8.97 20.97 15.17
C VAL A 406 9.87 20.81 16.38
N SER A 407 10.94 21.61 16.49
CA SER A 407 11.86 21.59 17.63
C SER A 407 12.51 22.95 17.85
N GLN A 408 12.96 23.20 19.08
CA GLN A 408 13.75 24.36 19.49
C GLN A 408 15.27 24.09 19.54
N ASP A 409 15.72 22.88 19.19
CA ASP A 409 17.15 22.55 19.20
C ASP A 409 17.96 23.43 18.25
N LYS A 410 19.24 23.64 18.53
CA LYS A 410 20.11 24.46 17.68
C LYS A 410 20.11 23.99 16.22
N TYR A 411 20.21 22.69 16.00
CA TYR A 411 20.10 22.08 14.67
C TYR A 411 18.84 21.22 14.56
N LEU A 412 18.14 21.30 13.44
CA LEU A 412 17.08 20.36 13.13
C LEU A 412 17.68 19.03 12.67
N PHE A 413 18.65 19.10 11.74
CA PHE A 413 19.35 17.95 11.21
C PHE A 413 20.86 18.09 11.35
N THR A 414 21.50 17.06 11.87
CA THR A 414 22.93 16.81 11.68
C THR A 414 23.09 15.53 10.90
N MET A 415 23.38 15.66 9.62
CA MET A 415 23.61 14.52 8.74
C MET A 415 25.06 14.06 8.86
N VAL A 416 25.30 12.77 8.89
CA VAL A 416 26.62 12.17 9.00
C VAL A 416 26.84 11.31 7.77
N PHE A 417 27.63 11.83 6.82
CA PHE A 417 28.04 11.10 5.62
C PHE A 417 29.29 10.30 5.96
N MET A 418 29.11 8.99 6.07
CA MET A 418 30.18 8.03 6.29
C MET A 418 30.80 7.65 4.96
N THR A 419 32.12 7.75 4.86
CA THR A 419 32.85 7.41 3.63
C THR A 419 34.10 6.61 3.94
N ALA A 420 34.47 5.74 3.00
CA ALA A 420 35.63 4.87 3.08
C ALA A 420 36.24 4.72 1.68
N PRO A 421 37.56 4.45 1.56
CA PRO A 421 38.16 4.12 0.29
C PRO A 421 37.44 2.95 -0.39
N ARG A 422 37.31 3.00 -1.71
CA ARG A 422 36.68 1.92 -2.49
C ARG A 422 37.57 1.51 -3.65
N ARG A 423 37.42 0.27 -4.12
CA ARG A 423 38.17 -0.22 -5.27
C ARG A 423 37.84 0.61 -6.51
N GLY A 424 38.89 1.15 -7.15
CA GLY A 424 38.75 2.03 -8.33
C GLY A 424 38.41 3.48 -7.99
N ASP A 425 38.36 3.83 -6.69
CA ASP A 425 38.18 5.19 -6.19
C ASP A 425 37.03 5.98 -6.85
N PRO A 426 35.81 5.41 -6.94
CA PRO A 426 34.67 6.07 -7.56
C PRO A 426 34.24 7.31 -6.76
N ALA A 427 33.90 8.39 -7.46
CA ALA A 427 33.45 9.66 -6.88
C ALA A 427 32.01 9.62 -6.33
N TYR A 428 31.63 8.58 -5.57
CA TYR A 428 30.30 8.48 -4.99
C TYR A 428 30.04 9.55 -3.95
N LEU A 429 31.02 9.81 -3.07
CA LEU A 429 30.91 10.84 -2.03
C LEU A 429 30.49 12.20 -2.61
N SER A 430 31.18 12.65 -3.66
CA SER A 430 30.87 13.92 -4.31
C SER A 430 29.46 13.95 -4.90
N ARG A 431 29.06 12.89 -5.60
CA ARG A 431 27.70 12.78 -6.19
C ARG A 431 26.62 12.75 -5.13
N THR A 432 26.87 12.04 -4.04
CA THR A 432 25.95 11.96 -2.91
C THR A 432 25.81 13.34 -2.28
N ILE A 433 26.90 14.00 -1.87
CA ILE A 433 26.86 15.35 -1.29
C ILE A 433 26.15 16.35 -2.22
N GLU A 434 26.48 16.33 -3.51
CA GLU A 434 25.87 17.21 -4.51
C GLU A 434 24.34 17.05 -4.54
N SER A 435 23.83 15.82 -4.53
CA SER A 435 22.38 15.56 -4.52
C SER A 435 21.65 16.14 -3.31
N TYR A 436 22.31 16.29 -2.15
CA TYR A 436 21.72 16.96 -0.98
C TYR A 436 21.82 18.48 -1.11
N LEU A 437 23.00 19.00 -1.47
CA LEU A 437 23.24 20.43 -1.59
C LEU A 437 22.38 21.08 -2.69
N GLU A 438 22.03 20.35 -3.76
CA GLU A 438 21.08 20.82 -4.79
C GLU A 438 19.74 21.24 -4.19
N ASN A 439 19.28 20.56 -3.13
CA ASN A 439 18.01 20.82 -2.47
C ASN A 439 18.10 21.89 -1.37
N TRP A 440 19.30 22.32 -0.99
CA TRP A 440 19.50 23.32 0.07
C TRP A 440 19.75 24.71 -0.51
N PRO A 441 19.05 25.75 -0.03
CA PRO A 441 19.25 27.11 -0.52
C PRO A 441 20.64 27.63 -0.15
N GLU A 442 21.23 28.47 -0.99
CA GLU A 442 22.55 29.09 -0.70
C GLU A 442 22.45 30.13 0.44
N TYR A 443 21.35 30.88 0.47
CA TYR A 443 21.07 31.95 1.43
C TYR A 443 19.72 31.71 2.13
N PRO A 444 19.62 30.73 3.05
CA PRO A 444 18.40 30.53 3.81
C PRO A 444 18.12 31.73 4.71
N THR A 445 16.84 32.07 4.86
CA THR A 445 16.40 33.05 5.86
C THR A 445 16.68 32.53 7.27
N ALA A 446 16.81 33.42 8.27
CA ALA A 446 17.16 33.02 9.63
C ALA A 446 16.10 32.09 10.27
N ASP A 447 14.84 32.29 9.91
CA ASP A 447 13.67 31.50 10.32
C ASP A 447 13.46 30.21 9.49
N SER A 448 14.30 29.96 8.50
CA SER A 448 14.24 28.74 7.68
C SER A 448 14.86 27.55 8.41
N PRO A 449 14.30 26.32 8.30
CA PRO A 449 14.89 25.12 8.88
C PRO A 449 16.27 24.83 8.29
N TYR A 450 16.55 25.28 7.05
CA TYR A 450 17.86 25.14 6.41
C TYR A 450 18.95 25.92 7.16
N SER A 451 18.64 27.00 7.89
CA SER A 451 19.63 27.69 8.74
C SER A 451 20.12 26.81 9.91
N ARG A 452 19.35 25.77 10.23
CA ARG A 452 19.56 24.78 11.29
C ARG A 452 19.92 23.40 10.75
N MET A 453 20.35 23.31 9.48
CA MET A 453 20.87 22.07 8.90
C MET A 453 22.39 22.11 8.80
N GLN A 454 23.03 20.97 9.04
CA GLN A 454 24.45 20.77 8.79
C GLN A 454 24.72 19.32 8.40
N ALA A 455 25.82 19.10 7.69
CA ALA A 455 26.32 17.80 7.32
C ALA A 455 27.78 17.65 7.77
N ILE A 456 28.07 16.54 8.43
CA ILE A 456 29.38 16.10 8.86
C ILE A 456 29.83 15.03 7.87
N VAL A 457 30.88 15.28 7.11
CA VAL A 457 31.52 14.28 6.27
C VAL A 457 32.63 13.64 7.09
N TYR A 458 32.47 12.37 7.39
CA TYR A 458 33.29 11.65 8.36
C TYR A 458 34.03 10.48 7.70
N THR A 459 35.35 10.44 7.88
CA THR A 459 36.21 9.31 7.52
C THR A 459 37.11 8.92 8.69
N HIS A 460 37.41 7.62 8.81
CA HIS A 460 38.43 7.10 9.71
C HIS A 460 39.67 6.58 8.96
N PHE A 461 39.79 6.90 7.67
CA PHE A 461 40.89 6.44 6.81
C PHE A 461 41.86 7.58 6.54
N THR A 462 43.10 7.42 7.01
CA THR A 462 44.20 8.39 6.82
C THR A 462 44.42 8.68 5.34
N ASN A 463 44.36 7.64 4.50
CA ASN A 463 44.48 7.78 3.04
C ASN A 463 43.11 7.59 2.38
N HIS A 464 42.48 8.68 1.97
CA HIS A 464 41.20 8.64 1.26
C HIS A 464 41.09 9.73 0.20
N THR A 465 41.54 9.42 -1.01
CA THR A 465 41.60 10.38 -2.14
C THR A 465 40.24 11.03 -2.46
N GLN A 466 39.14 10.28 -2.56
CA GLN A 466 37.83 10.90 -2.81
C GLN A 466 37.35 11.82 -1.69
N PHE A 467 37.71 11.56 -0.43
CA PHE A 467 37.40 12.48 0.67
C PHE A 467 38.14 13.81 0.48
N GLU A 468 39.44 13.77 0.18
CA GLU A 468 40.27 14.96 -0.05
C GLU A 468 39.79 15.76 -1.27
N LEU A 469 39.47 15.08 -2.38
CA LEU A 469 38.95 15.72 -3.59
C LEU A 469 37.58 16.37 -3.34
N ALA A 470 36.67 15.68 -2.65
CA ALA A 470 35.37 16.24 -2.28
C ALA A 470 35.54 17.44 -1.35
N GLN A 471 36.44 17.35 -0.36
CA GLN A 471 36.74 18.45 0.55
C GLN A 471 37.25 19.67 -0.19
N GLN A 472 38.24 19.49 -1.08
CA GLN A 472 38.79 20.57 -1.90
C GLN A 472 37.71 21.20 -2.79
N HIS A 473 36.87 20.39 -3.42
CA HIS A 473 35.80 20.86 -4.30
C HIS A 473 34.78 21.71 -3.53
N PHE A 474 34.15 21.14 -2.48
CA PHE A 474 33.04 21.81 -1.80
C PHE A 474 33.48 22.93 -0.87
N SER A 475 34.70 22.90 -0.33
CA SER A 475 35.23 24.02 0.49
C SER A 475 35.34 25.34 -0.29
N ASN A 476 35.39 25.26 -1.63
CA ASN A 476 35.39 26.43 -2.50
C ASN A 476 33.98 26.94 -2.85
N THR A 477 32.93 26.20 -2.50
CA THR A 477 31.54 26.57 -2.78
C THR A 477 30.91 27.32 -1.59
N VAL A 478 29.91 28.17 -1.84
CA VAL A 478 29.19 28.87 -0.77
C VAL A 478 28.39 27.88 0.08
N LYS A 479 27.66 26.96 -0.56
CA LYS A 479 26.89 25.90 0.12
C LYS A 479 27.80 24.99 0.95
N GLY A 480 28.93 24.54 0.39
CA GLY A 480 29.86 23.67 1.10
C GLY A 480 30.43 24.30 2.36
N ARG A 481 30.89 25.55 2.30
CA ARG A 481 31.37 26.29 3.50
C ARG A 481 30.30 26.50 4.56
N ARG A 482 29.03 26.61 4.15
CA ARG A 482 27.91 26.83 5.07
C ARG A 482 27.46 25.56 5.75
N TYR A 483 27.27 24.49 4.98
CA TYR A 483 26.58 23.30 5.44
C TYR A 483 27.51 22.14 5.81
N LEU A 484 28.70 22.06 5.20
CA LEU A 484 29.57 20.90 5.36
C LEU A 484 30.65 21.16 6.42
N LYS A 485 30.91 20.14 7.23
CA LYS A 485 32.05 20.06 8.14
C LYS A 485 32.78 18.76 7.87
N TRP A 486 34.10 18.83 7.78
CA TRP A 486 34.95 17.70 7.40
C TRP A 486 35.66 17.18 8.65
N ILE A 487 35.45 15.91 8.97
CA ILE A 487 36.06 15.24 10.12
C ILE A 487 36.88 14.06 9.61
N HIS A 488 38.16 14.10 9.91
CA HIS A 488 39.12 13.08 9.55
C HIS A 488 39.75 12.55 10.84
N ASN A 489 39.48 11.29 11.16
CA ASN A 489 40.14 10.59 12.26
C ASN A 489 41.19 9.62 11.72
N ASP A 490 42.44 9.78 12.12
CA ASP A 490 43.54 8.92 11.64
C ASP A 490 43.31 7.46 11.99
N GLY A 491 43.42 6.58 10.99
CA GLY A 491 43.20 5.15 11.10
C GLY A 491 43.22 4.48 9.74
N ASN A 492 43.30 3.14 9.72
CA ASN A 492 43.24 2.34 8.49
C ASN A 492 42.50 1.00 8.70
N GLU A 493 41.80 0.85 9.83
CA GLU A 493 41.10 -0.39 10.17
C GLU A 493 39.83 -0.54 9.34
N TRP A 494 39.59 -1.73 8.78
CA TRP A 494 38.35 -2.01 8.04
C TRP A 494 37.24 -2.50 8.98
N ASN A 495 36.88 -1.65 9.94
CA ASN A 495 35.88 -1.96 10.95
C ASN A 495 34.69 -0.99 10.88
N GLN A 496 33.73 -1.29 10.00
CA GLN A 496 32.54 -0.46 9.77
C GLN A 496 31.80 -0.15 11.07
N ARG A 497 31.65 -1.14 11.95
CA ARG A 497 30.98 -1.01 13.26
C ARG A 497 31.65 0.04 14.13
N LEU A 498 32.98 -0.05 14.28
CA LEU A 498 33.76 0.92 15.04
C LEU A 498 33.63 2.33 14.45
N HIS A 499 33.63 2.43 13.12
CA HIS A 499 33.55 3.71 12.44
C HIS A 499 32.19 4.39 12.64
N VAL A 500 31.10 3.64 12.46
CA VAL A 500 29.74 4.15 12.70
C VAL A 500 29.56 4.52 14.18
N SER A 501 30.05 3.68 15.09
CA SER A 501 30.03 3.96 16.53
C SER A 501 30.75 5.27 16.88
N LYS A 502 32.01 5.45 16.45
CA LYS A 502 32.78 6.68 16.69
C LYS A 502 32.13 7.91 16.07
N ALA A 503 31.57 7.79 14.86
CA ALA A 503 30.93 8.91 14.20
C ALA A 503 29.65 9.37 14.93
N LEU A 504 28.80 8.42 15.35
CA LEU A 504 27.59 8.72 16.13
C LEU A 504 27.92 9.29 17.51
N ASP A 505 28.91 8.72 18.20
CA ASP A 505 29.39 9.24 19.49
C ASP A 505 29.94 10.67 19.37
N PHE A 506 30.75 10.92 18.34
CA PHE A 506 31.28 12.25 18.04
C PHE A 506 30.16 13.26 17.82
N VAL A 507 29.18 12.98 16.96
CA VAL A 507 28.14 13.98 16.66
C VAL A 507 27.16 14.21 17.80
N THR A 508 26.83 13.16 18.56
CA THR A 508 25.91 13.27 19.70
C THR A 508 26.55 13.97 20.91
N THR A 509 27.88 13.97 20.99
CA THR A 509 28.64 14.69 22.03
C THR A 509 28.87 16.15 21.67
N ASN A 510 29.13 16.46 20.39
CA ASN A 510 29.57 17.80 19.97
C ASN A 510 28.45 18.71 19.44
N TYR A 511 27.29 18.15 19.08
CA TYR A 511 26.19 18.92 18.49
C TYR A 511 24.88 18.62 19.21
N GLN A 512 24.05 19.64 19.40
CA GLN A 512 22.67 19.49 19.85
C GLN A 512 21.74 19.58 18.66
N SER A 513 21.14 18.45 18.29
CA SER A 513 20.34 18.31 17.08
C SER A 513 19.07 17.52 17.36
N THR A 514 17.97 17.84 16.67
CA THR A 514 16.72 17.07 16.81
C THR A 514 16.83 15.68 16.20
N TYR A 515 17.53 15.56 15.08
CA TYR A 515 17.89 14.28 14.48
C TYR A 515 19.36 14.22 14.09
N TYR A 516 19.94 13.03 14.29
CA TYR A 516 21.22 12.64 13.71
C TYR A 516 20.93 11.66 12.58
N ALA A 517 21.22 12.08 11.35
CA ALA A 517 20.87 11.31 10.17
C ALA A 517 22.11 10.56 9.65
N LEU A 518 22.11 9.24 9.68
CA LEU A 518 23.22 8.42 9.18
C LEU A 518 23.05 8.18 7.67
N MET A 519 24.08 8.55 6.91
CA MET A 519 24.11 8.46 5.45
C MET A 519 25.39 7.74 5.00
N GLU A 520 25.24 6.84 4.04
CA GLU A 520 26.36 6.25 3.30
C GLU A 520 26.74 7.15 2.11
N ASP A 521 27.99 7.09 1.67
CA ASP A 521 28.54 7.94 0.61
C ASP A 521 28.07 7.59 -0.82
N ASP A 522 27.24 6.56 -0.99
CA ASP A 522 26.70 6.08 -2.26
C ASP A 522 25.16 6.01 -2.28
N PHE A 523 24.50 6.82 -1.44
CA PHE A 523 23.05 7.00 -1.38
C PHE A 523 22.61 8.45 -1.62
N PRO A 524 22.71 8.95 -2.86
CA PRO A 524 22.13 10.23 -3.23
C PRO A 524 20.62 10.28 -3.02
N VAL A 525 20.10 11.48 -2.73
CA VAL A 525 18.66 11.76 -2.74
C VAL A 525 18.18 11.81 -4.20
N CYS A 526 16.96 11.33 -4.44
CA CYS A 526 16.42 11.19 -5.79
C CYS A 526 16.13 12.52 -6.52
N GLY A 527 15.97 13.60 -5.76
CA GLY A 527 15.71 14.94 -6.27
C GLY A 527 14.91 15.78 -5.27
N ASN A 528 14.50 16.97 -5.71
CA ASN A 528 13.80 17.94 -4.86
C ASN A 528 12.44 17.43 -4.36
N LYS A 529 11.74 16.63 -5.17
CA LYS A 529 10.46 16.05 -4.78
C LYS A 529 10.64 15.11 -3.58
N GLU A 530 11.59 14.20 -3.67
CA GLU A 530 11.86 13.22 -2.60
C GLU A 530 12.47 13.88 -1.37
N TRP A 531 13.28 14.94 -1.54
CA TRP A 531 13.73 15.75 -0.42
C TRP A 531 12.57 16.39 0.36
N HIS A 532 11.59 16.98 -0.33
CA HIS A 532 10.38 17.48 0.32
C HIS A 532 9.58 16.37 1.01
N GLU A 533 9.59 15.15 0.47
CA GLU A 533 8.95 14.03 1.15
C GLU A 533 9.71 13.61 2.43
N ILE A 534 11.05 13.71 2.47
CA ILE A 534 11.82 13.54 3.71
C ILE A 534 11.34 14.58 4.75
N GLU A 535 11.23 15.85 4.37
CA GLU A 535 10.74 16.93 5.23
C GLU A 535 9.31 16.65 5.73
N ASN A 536 8.42 16.19 4.84
CA ASN A 536 7.04 15.83 5.17
C ASN A 536 6.97 14.68 6.18
N VAL A 537 7.75 13.62 5.97
CA VAL A 537 7.76 12.45 6.86
C VAL A 537 8.28 12.85 8.23
N ILE A 538 9.36 13.63 8.32
CA ILE A 538 9.89 14.14 9.60
C ILE A 538 8.84 14.99 10.34
N TYR A 539 8.21 15.94 9.65
CA TYR A 539 7.18 16.78 10.25
C TYR A 539 5.99 15.95 10.78
N LYS A 540 5.49 15.02 9.96
CA LYS A 540 4.40 14.12 10.37
C LYS A 540 4.82 13.20 11.50
N ALA A 541 6.06 12.70 11.51
CA ALA A 541 6.59 11.86 12.58
C ALA A 541 6.55 12.62 13.91
N GLN A 542 7.05 13.86 13.96
CA GLN A 542 7.02 14.66 15.18
C GLN A 542 5.58 15.01 15.61
N LYS A 543 4.69 15.30 14.67
CA LYS A 543 3.32 15.73 14.97
C LYS A 543 2.42 14.57 15.41
N ASN A 544 2.51 13.44 14.73
CA ASN A 544 1.60 12.32 14.92
C ASN A 544 2.17 11.28 15.90
N VAL A 545 3.49 11.19 16.03
CA VAL A 545 4.19 10.20 16.85
C VAL A 545 5.34 10.90 17.61
N PRO A 546 5.07 11.87 18.51
CA PRO A 546 6.13 12.68 19.13
C PRO A 546 7.20 11.87 19.89
N SER A 547 6.87 10.65 20.31
CA SER A 547 7.77 9.71 20.99
C SER A 547 8.49 8.72 20.06
N HIS A 548 8.43 8.90 18.73
CA HIS A 548 9.15 8.03 17.79
C HIS A 548 10.67 8.03 18.07
N CYS A 549 11.31 6.87 18.01
CA CYS A 549 12.76 6.79 18.22
C CYS A 549 13.58 7.17 16.98
N GLY A 550 12.96 7.16 15.80
CA GLY A 550 13.61 7.62 14.57
C GLY A 550 12.73 7.49 13.33
N VAL A 551 13.24 8.01 12.22
CA VAL A 551 12.61 7.95 10.90
C VAL A 551 13.56 7.25 9.93
N PHE A 552 13.04 6.34 9.10
CA PHE A 552 13.83 5.64 8.10
C PHE A 552 13.22 5.84 6.70
N VAL A 553 13.97 6.51 5.83
CA VAL A 553 13.51 6.90 4.47
C VAL A 553 14.32 6.26 3.34
N GLY A 554 15.38 5.53 3.72
CA GLY A 554 16.34 4.90 2.82
C GLY A 554 16.29 3.37 2.93
N THR A 555 17.47 2.75 2.83
CA THR A 555 17.63 1.30 2.95
C THR A 555 19.05 1.01 3.46
N GLY A 556 19.28 -0.21 3.96
CA GLY A 556 20.59 -0.56 4.55
C GLY A 556 20.91 0.33 5.76
N GLY A 557 22.12 0.88 5.81
CA GLY A 557 22.56 1.81 6.86
C GLY A 557 22.34 3.28 6.54
N SER A 558 21.76 3.63 5.39
CA SER A 558 21.59 5.00 4.92
C SER A 558 20.15 5.49 5.02
N GLY A 559 19.94 6.77 5.32
CA GLY A 559 18.60 7.35 5.43
C GLY A 559 17.96 7.14 6.80
N LEU A 560 18.75 6.86 7.83
CA LEU A 560 18.31 6.64 9.21
C LEU A 560 18.42 7.93 10.02
N PHE A 561 17.29 8.56 10.34
CA PHE A 561 17.19 9.77 11.17
C PHE A 561 16.89 9.38 12.62
N LEU A 562 17.93 9.35 13.44
CA LEU A 562 17.85 8.89 14.83
C LEU A 562 17.59 10.06 15.78
N ARG A 563 16.74 9.85 16.79
CA ARG A 563 16.62 10.79 17.92
C ARG A 563 17.91 10.79 18.75
N PRO A 564 18.20 11.87 19.52
CA PRO A 564 19.47 12.01 20.23
C PRO A 564 19.82 10.85 21.15
N ASP A 565 18.86 10.43 21.98
CA ASP A 565 19.07 9.34 22.94
C ASP A 565 19.33 8.00 22.24
N LEU A 566 18.60 7.74 21.15
CA LEU A 566 18.79 6.54 20.35
C LEU A 566 20.13 6.57 19.61
N ALA A 567 20.55 7.70 19.04
CA ALA A 567 21.82 7.81 18.34
C ALA A 567 23.01 7.51 19.28
N ARG A 568 22.93 7.98 20.53
CA ARG A 568 23.91 7.69 21.58
C ARG A 568 23.86 6.22 22.02
N LEU A 569 22.67 5.65 22.20
CA LEU A 569 22.53 4.24 22.54
C LEU A 569 23.07 3.34 21.41
N ALA A 570 22.73 3.66 20.17
CA ALA A 570 23.17 2.94 18.99
C ALA A 570 24.70 2.92 18.88
N SER A 571 25.40 4.01 19.19
CA SER A 571 26.87 4.02 19.17
C SER A 571 27.47 2.97 20.12
N GLN A 572 26.82 2.72 21.27
CA GLN A 572 27.25 1.74 22.27
C GLN A 572 26.87 0.31 21.86
N LEU A 573 25.62 0.09 21.44
CA LEU A 573 25.12 -1.23 21.04
C LEU A 573 25.86 -1.79 19.83
N LEU A 574 26.33 -0.91 18.95
CA LEU A 574 27.22 -1.30 17.87
C LEU A 574 28.47 -1.98 18.40
N LEU A 575 29.06 -1.62 19.54
CA LEU A 575 30.25 -2.33 20.03
C LEU A 575 29.90 -3.62 20.80
N GLN A 576 28.66 -3.74 21.29
CA GLN A 576 28.19 -4.88 22.08
C GLN A 576 27.77 -6.08 21.21
N TYR A 577 27.03 -5.86 20.13
CA TYR A 577 26.45 -6.93 19.30
C TYR A 577 27.34 -7.31 18.11
N VAL A 578 28.53 -7.88 18.37
CA VAL A 578 29.58 -8.09 17.34
C VAL A 578 29.19 -9.00 16.17
N ASP A 579 28.28 -9.96 16.39
CA ASP A 579 27.87 -10.94 15.37
C ASP A 579 26.76 -10.47 14.43
N THR A 580 26.13 -9.31 14.70
CA THR A 580 25.02 -8.78 13.90
C THR A 580 25.48 -7.58 13.08
N PRO A 581 25.21 -7.49 11.77
CA PRO A 581 25.62 -6.34 10.96
C PRO A 581 25.20 -4.98 11.56
N PRO A 582 26.03 -3.92 11.43
CA PRO A 582 25.79 -2.62 12.07
C PRO A 582 24.42 -2.00 11.78
N ASP A 583 24.02 -2.00 10.52
CA ASP A 583 22.72 -1.49 10.05
C ASP A 583 21.56 -2.25 10.69
N ILE A 584 21.67 -3.59 10.76
CA ILE A 584 20.65 -4.44 11.37
C ILE A 584 20.52 -4.19 12.88
N ILE A 585 21.60 -3.86 13.60
CA ILE A 585 21.52 -3.50 15.03
C ILE A 585 20.72 -2.23 15.22
N ILE A 586 21.01 -1.19 14.43
CA ILE A 586 20.30 0.09 14.50
C ILE A 586 18.82 -0.11 14.16
N GLN A 587 18.52 -0.87 13.10
CA GLN A 587 17.15 -1.19 12.71
C GLN A 587 16.41 -2.01 13.78
N LYS A 588 17.03 -3.04 14.37
CA LYS A 588 16.45 -3.82 15.48
C LYS A 588 16.20 -2.95 16.71
N CYS A 589 17.09 -2.02 17.01
CA CYS A 589 16.92 -1.06 18.09
C CYS A 589 15.75 -0.10 17.82
N LEU A 590 15.66 0.46 16.61
CA LEU A 590 14.54 1.32 16.18
C LEU A 590 13.17 0.62 16.28
N MET A 591 13.13 -0.69 16.02
CA MET A 591 11.92 -1.52 16.16
C MET A 591 11.66 -2.01 17.60
N GLY A 592 12.53 -1.67 18.57
CA GLY A 592 12.42 -2.12 19.95
C GLY A 592 12.66 -3.62 20.17
N LEU A 593 13.36 -4.29 19.25
CA LEU A 593 13.66 -5.73 19.34
C LEU A 593 14.87 -6.06 20.19
N LEU A 594 15.70 -5.06 20.50
CA LEU A 594 16.79 -5.20 21.47
C LEU A 594 16.28 -4.81 22.86
N PRO A 595 16.65 -5.53 23.93
CA PRO A 595 16.19 -5.24 25.29
C PRO A 595 16.45 -3.79 25.72
N GLU A 596 17.59 -3.24 25.35
CA GLU A 596 18.01 -1.86 25.64
C GLU A 596 17.13 -0.82 24.92
N CYS A 597 16.48 -1.23 23.84
CA CYS A 597 15.65 -0.37 22.99
C CYS A 597 14.16 -0.67 23.11
N ALA A 598 13.71 -1.43 24.12
CA ALA A 598 12.30 -1.81 24.25
C ALA A 598 11.33 -0.61 24.27
N HIS A 599 11.77 0.55 24.75
CA HIS A 599 11.01 1.80 24.71
C HIS A 599 10.71 2.32 23.29
N CYS A 600 11.36 1.78 22.27
CA CYS A 600 11.16 2.10 20.86
C CYS A 600 10.17 1.18 20.14
N SER A 601 9.54 0.23 20.84
CA SER A 601 8.51 -0.63 20.23
C SER A 601 7.45 0.22 19.56
N ASP A 602 7.09 -0.14 18.33
CA ASP A 602 6.02 0.49 17.54
C ASP A 602 6.21 2.00 17.31
N SER A 603 7.47 2.46 17.39
CA SER A 603 7.82 3.87 17.32
C SER A 603 8.57 4.25 16.04
N LEU A 604 9.12 3.27 15.30
CA LEU A 604 9.82 3.54 14.05
C LEU A 604 8.87 4.08 13.00
N VAL A 605 9.20 5.24 12.45
CA VAL A 605 8.47 5.84 11.33
C VAL A 605 9.22 5.58 10.02
N THR A 606 8.51 5.26 8.95
CA THR A 606 9.11 5.12 7.60
C THR A 606 8.39 5.95 6.56
N SER A 607 9.11 6.30 5.49
CA SER A 607 8.47 6.72 4.25
C SER A 607 7.77 5.54 3.56
N LYS A 608 6.82 5.83 2.66
CA LYS A 608 6.17 4.79 1.85
C LYS A 608 7.15 4.15 0.86
N THR A 609 8.04 4.97 0.30
CA THR A 609 9.00 4.61 -0.74
C THR A 609 10.40 5.06 -0.38
N LEU A 610 11.41 4.43 -0.97
CA LEU A 610 12.80 4.86 -0.91
C LEU A 610 12.91 6.26 -1.53
N LEU A 611 13.42 7.20 -0.74
CA LEU A 611 13.62 8.61 -1.13
C LEU A 611 15.07 8.87 -1.59
N MET A 612 15.85 7.81 -1.67
CA MET A 612 17.26 7.77 -2.06
C MET A 612 17.53 6.47 -2.81
N TYR A 613 18.59 6.45 -3.61
CA TYR A 613 18.95 5.30 -4.44
C TYR A 613 20.41 4.94 -4.31
N HIS A 614 20.72 3.67 -4.52
CA HIS A 614 22.08 3.16 -4.37
C HIS A 614 22.88 3.26 -5.69
N ILE A 615 24.02 3.97 -5.66
CA ILE A 615 24.93 4.09 -6.82
C ILE A 615 26.18 3.18 -6.73
N GLY A 616 26.44 2.57 -5.57
CA GLY A 616 27.57 1.69 -5.28
C GLY A 616 27.36 0.20 -5.59
N TYR A 617 26.42 -0.13 -6.48
CA TYR A 617 25.98 -1.52 -6.71
C TYR A 617 27.10 -2.51 -7.08
N ASN A 618 28.15 -2.04 -7.76
CA ASN A 618 29.28 -2.85 -8.24
C ASN A 618 30.57 -2.71 -7.41
N THR A 619 30.50 -1.97 -6.30
CA THR A 619 31.66 -1.47 -5.53
C THR A 619 31.35 -1.49 -4.04
N SER A 620 30.61 -2.53 -3.63
CA SER A 620 30.39 -2.86 -2.23
C SER A 620 31.72 -2.98 -1.49
N THR A 621 31.78 -2.47 -0.27
CA THR A 621 32.91 -2.66 0.64
C THR A 621 32.96 -4.07 1.24
N SER A 622 31.88 -4.85 1.09
CA SER A 622 31.82 -6.27 1.48
C SER A 622 31.98 -7.17 0.25
N ASP A 623 32.94 -8.09 0.30
CA ASP A 623 33.30 -9.00 -0.82
C ASP A 623 32.19 -9.99 -1.20
N ASP A 624 31.26 -10.27 -0.29
CA ASP A 624 30.18 -11.25 -0.43
C ASP A 624 28.90 -10.66 -1.03
N ARG A 625 28.81 -9.33 -1.18
CA ARG A 625 27.58 -8.63 -1.61
C ARG A 625 27.77 -7.94 -2.95
N VAL A 626 27.06 -8.44 -3.95
CA VAL A 626 26.93 -7.79 -5.26
C VAL A 626 25.47 -7.43 -5.48
N TYR A 627 25.20 -6.14 -5.53
CA TYR A 627 23.88 -5.62 -5.86
C TYR A 627 23.79 -5.38 -7.36
N LYS A 628 22.59 -5.47 -7.91
CA LYS A 628 22.38 -5.08 -9.30
C LYS A 628 22.13 -3.58 -9.40
N LYS A 629 22.46 -3.02 -10.57
CA LYS A 629 22.23 -1.59 -10.87
C LYS A 629 20.77 -1.17 -10.71
N ASP A 630 19.83 -2.08 -10.91
CA ASP A 630 18.40 -1.84 -10.80
C ASP A 630 17.84 -2.07 -9.39
N GLU A 631 18.66 -2.44 -8.40
CA GLU A 631 18.22 -2.66 -7.02
C GLU A 631 18.30 -1.36 -6.20
N PHE A 632 17.36 -1.20 -5.25
CA PHE A 632 17.30 -0.05 -4.32
C PHE A 632 17.22 1.31 -5.03
N GLN A 633 16.33 1.42 -6.01
CA GLN A 633 16.13 2.64 -6.78
C GLN A 633 15.06 3.53 -6.16
N CYS A 634 15.06 4.81 -6.57
CA CYS A 634 14.06 5.79 -6.18
C CYS A 634 12.64 5.31 -6.40
N GLY A 635 11.75 5.61 -5.45
CA GLY A 635 10.35 5.24 -5.53
C GLY A 635 10.07 3.77 -5.25
N TRP A 636 11.08 2.92 -5.07
CA TRP A 636 10.86 1.55 -4.61
C TRP A 636 10.12 1.54 -3.27
N ARG A 637 9.29 0.54 -3.01
CA ARG A 637 8.64 0.41 -1.70
C ARG A 637 9.71 0.32 -0.61
N HIS A 638 9.51 1.06 0.48
CA HIS A 638 10.36 0.92 1.65
C HIS A 638 10.26 -0.52 2.22
N PRO A 639 11.36 -1.22 2.54
CA PRO A 639 11.34 -2.62 2.94
C PRO A 639 10.48 -2.93 4.18
N PHE A 640 10.38 -1.98 5.11
CA PHE A 640 9.60 -2.09 6.35
C PHE A 640 8.12 -1.72 6.19
N ASN A 641 7.75 -1.17 5.03
CA ASN A 641 6.36 -0.81 4.78
C ASN A 641 5.52 -2.08 4.83
N GLY A 642 4.44 -2.12 5.61
CA GLY A 642 3.66 -3.33 5.85
C GLY A 642 3.94 -4.03 7.18
N ASP A 643 5.04 -3.71 7.88
CA ASP A 643 5.30 -4.26 9.21
C ASP A 643 4.35 -3.57 10.20
N PRO A 644 3.54 -4.31 10.98
CA PRO A 644 2.62 -3.71 11.94
C PRO A 644 3.34 -2.90 13.04
N ARG A 645 4.63 -3.16 13.28
CA ARG A 645 5.45 -2.45 14.28
C ARG A 645 6.07 -1.17 13.74
N VAL A 646 5.75 -0.79 12.50
CA VAL A 646 6.34 0.35 11.81
C VAL A 646 5.25 1.27 11.29
N ILE A 647 5.38 2.55 11.61
CA ILE A 647 4.43 3.59 11.23
C ILE A 647 4.84 4.17 9.87
N THR A 648 4.10 3.87 8.82
CA THR A 648 4.37 4.41 7.47
C THR A 648 3.58 5.69 7.21
N LEU A 649 4.24 6.80 6.84
CA LEU A 649 3.62 8.14 6.69
C LEU A 649 3.59 8.71 5.26
#